data_AF-A0A928YZX1-F1
#
_entry.id   AF-A0A928YZX1-F1
#
_cell.length_a   1.000
_cell.length_b   1.000
_cell.length_c   1.000
_cell.angle_alpha   90.00
_cell.angle_beta   90.00
_cell.angle_gamma   90.00
#
_symmetry.space_group_name_H-M   'P 1'
#
loop_
_entity.id
_entity.type
_entity.pdbx_description
1 polymer ?
#
loop_
_entity_poly.entity_id
_entity_poly.type
_entity_poly.pdbx_seq_one_letter_code
_entity_poly.pdbx_strand_id
1 'polypeptide(L)'
;AEIHPVSIGVTVSMVAFACYLKRKVGDEDSAFINLRQAAIVLGAVGGTSFRGANLSEADFTEATLNGSDFRSAIAKRTQWRNAKLQKTRMGNTILKDAKVRQLLITGRGNHQHYIGCNLEGANLVGADLSNVNFTAAHLSDATFESANLENANLSQVQALNTNFQFASFTGACLEAWNINQHTQLNGIDCRYVYLRDPQQERCPRSGEFAPGDFTQLFQIVTNTIELIFHNNLDFQQLEATLKAVQAKYPNQSLNVKRIDRKTDNLIVVEVQVSQGADKDVIYSELTQTYDRALQNIEECYRAELTAKENLLAAYRQFPLSLSRSRGKLVVLKLINGTLRTGFSVILQMGAENTPPFAESRGKLPPAPELIDAYQHWKMSYERSLGTVTRLDIPDAQITNISGQAFHQDCCEAANRLQRQINAWLNHPAFQSIREPLFQHLDRTELIRLIFQTDDRDLQRLPLQVWDFFDHYPHAELALSASVYQQVSGVSSSISSLKILAILGDRTGINLQTDQQLLQQLLPDATIRFLDAPTRQQLNDQLWSEHWNILYFAGHSSTSDTMHSKIQISPDEELTIAELRHALRNAIAQGLKLAIFNSCDGLGLAASLAELNLPQIIVMREPVPDPVAQAFLRDFLLAFSRGTTLYSSVREAREKLQGLEDRFPSAAWLPVIYQNPAEIPLSYDFRGY
;
A
#
# COMPACT_ATOMS: atom_id res chain seq x y z
N ALA A 1 -10.43 27.65 -74.49
CA ALA A 1 -10.22 27.51 -73.03
C ALA A 1 -8.80 27.01 -72.83
N GLU A 2 -7.88 27.92 -72.49
CA GLU A 2 -6.47 27.63 -72.28
C GLU A 2 -6.31 26.80 -71.00
N ILE A 3 -5.85 25.55 -71.13
CA ILE A 3 -5.51 24.72 -69.98
C ILE A 3 -4.11 25.15 -69.53
N HIS A 4 -4.06 25.97 -68.47
CA HIS A 4 -2.81 26.45 -67.90
C HIS A 4 -1.89 25.27 -67.51
N PRO A 5 -0.60 25.28 -67.88
CA PRO A 5 0.35 24.20 -67.55
C PRO A 5 0.54 23.99 -66.03
N VAL A 6 0.21 25.01 -65.22
CA VAL A 6 0.16 24.94 -63.75
C VAL A 6 -0.94 23.98 -63.27
N SER A 7 -2.08 23.89 -63.98
CA SER A 7 -3.18 22.98 -63.63
C SER A 7 -2.80 21.52 -63.83
N ILE A 8 -2.05 21.20 -64.89
CA ILE A 8 -1.58 19.84 -65.18
C ILE A 8 -0.52 19.43 -64.14
N GLY A 9 0.41 20.33 -63.81
CA GLY A 9 1.42 20.10 -62.78
C GLY A 9 0.82 19.83 -61.39
N VAL A 10 -0.16 20.63 -60.96
CA VAL A 10 -0.86 20.44 -59.67
C VAL A 10 -1.64 19.13 -59.66
N THR A 11 -2.30 18.77 -60.75
CA THR A 11 -3.09 17.53 -60.83
C THR A 11 -2.19 16.29 -60.76
N VAL A 12 -1.05 16.29 -61.46
CA VAL A 12 -0.07 15.19 -61.40
C VAL A 12 0.57 15.09 -60.02
N SER A 13 0.91 16.22 -59.38
CA SER A 13 1.42 16.23 -58.00
C SER A 13 0.39 15.76 -56.98
N MET A 14 -0.89 16.13 -57.13
CA MET A 14 -1.96 15.63 -56.25
C MET A 14 -2.22 14.14 -56.46
N VAL A 15 -2.16 13.62 -57.69
CA VAL A 15 -2.29 12.18 -57.96
C VAL A 15 -1.09 11.42 -57.44
N ALA A 16 0.13 11.93 -57.62
CA ALA A 16 1.35 11.32 -57.07
C ALA A 16 1.33 11.34 -55.53
N PHE A 17 0.88 12.43 -54.92
CA PHE A 17 0.71 12.55 -53.47
C PHE A 17 -0.39 11.63 -52.93
N ALA A 18 -1.50 11.49 -53.67
CA ALA A 18 -2.57 10.54 -53.34
C ALA A 18 -2.11 9.08 -53.49
N CYS A 19 -1.32 8.76 -54.51
CA CYS A 19 -0.69 7.45 -54.67
C CYS A 19 0.34 7.17 -53.57
N TYR A 20 1.13 8.18 -53.19
CA TYR A 20 2.08 8.11 -52.08
C TYR A 20 1.36 7.86 -50.75
N LEU A 21 0.32 8.64 -50.44
CA LEU A 21 -0.53 8.44 -49.26
C LEU A 21 -1.22 7.08 -49.28
N LYS A 22 -1.73 6.62 -50.43
CA LYS A 22 -2.36 5.29 -50.57
C LYS A 22 -1.37 4.17 -50.29
N ARG A 23 -0.11 4.30 -50.73
CA ARG A 23 0.95 3.32 -50.47
C ARG A 23 1.38 3.36 -48.99
N LYS A 24 1.52 4.54 -48.40
CA LYS A 24 1.89 4.74 -46.98
C LYS A 24 0.79 4.40 -45.96
N VAL A 25 -0.49 4.48 -46.34
CA VAL A 25 -1.63 4.00 -45.53
C VAL A 25 -1.77 2.47 -45.58
N GLY A 26 -1.15 1.82 -46.58
CA GLY A 26 -1.10 0.37 -46.73
C GLY A 26 0.01 -0.30 -45.90
N ASP A 27 1.19 0.33 -45.80
CA ASP A 27 2.22 -0.06 -44.83
C ASP A 27 1.77 0.37 -43.42
N GLU A 28 1.97 -0.46 -42.40
CA GLU A 28 1.48 -0.26 -41.01
C GLU A 28 2.23 0.87 -40.25
N ASP A 29 2.36 2.03 -40.88
CA ASP A 29 3.10 3.20 -40.38
C ASP A 29 2.21 4.00 -39.41
N SER A 30 2.65 4.14 -38.16
CA SER A 30 1.86 4.71 -37.05
C SER A 30 1.47 6.18 -37.25
N ALA A 31 2.18 6.91 -38.11
CA ALA A 31 1.91 8.30 -38.44
C ALA A 31 0.58 8.53 -39.21
N PHE A 32 -0.02 7.50 -39.82
CA PHE A 32 -1.19 7.64 -40.70
C PHE A 32 -2.47 6.97 -40.18
N ILE A 33 -2.53 6.63 -38.89
CA ILE A 33 -3.67 5.95 -38.25
C ILE A 33 -5.00 6.70 -38.46
N ASN A 34 -5.01 8.02 -38.29
CA ASN A 34 -6.22 8.84 -38.44
C ASN A 34 -6.75 8.85 -39.89
N LEU A 35 -5.84 8.88 -40.87
CA LEU A 35 -6.18 8.87 -42.29
C LEU A 35 -6.69 7.49 -42.73
N ARG A 36 -6.14 6.41 -42.16
CA ARG A 36 -6.62 5.03 -42.35
C ARG A 36 -8.02 4.83 -41.77
N GLN A 37 -8.27 5.34 -40.56
CA GLN A 37 -9.61 5.29 -39.96
C GLN A 37 -10.64 6.04 -40.81
N ALA A 38 -10.31 7.25 -41.27
CA ALA A 38 -11.19 8.01 -42.16
C ALA A 38 -11.48 7.25 -43.48
N ALA A 39 -10.48 6.60 -44.08
CA ALA A 39 -10.64 5.81 -45.29
C ALA A 39 -11.49 4.54 -45.09
N ILE A 40 -11.39 3.88 -43.93
CA ILE A 40 -12.26 2.74 -43.56
C ILE A 40 -13.70 3.21 -43.35
N VAL A 41 -13.88 4.37 -42.69
CA VAL A 41 -15.21 4.97 -42.48
C VAL A 41 -15.86 5.28 -43.81
N LEU A 42 -15.17 5.96 -44.73
CA LEU A 42 -15.64 6.29 -46.08
C LEU A 42 -15.86 5.05 -46.95
N GLY A 43 -14.97 4.05 -46.89
CA GLY A 43 -15.07 2.81 -47.67
C GLY A 43 -16.20 1.87 -47.22
N ALA A 44 -16.71 2.05 -46.00
CA ALA A 44 -17.87 1.33 -45.48
C ALA A 44 -19.22 2.05 -45.71
N VAL A 45 -19.19 3.31 -46.19
CA VAL A 45 -20.40 4.02 -46.62
C VAL A 45 -20.91 3.35 -47.91
N GLY A 46 -21.87 2.43 -47.76
CA GLY A 46 -22.47 1.65 -48.85
C GLY A 46 -22.30 0.13 -48.74
N GLY A 47 -21.57 -0.38 -47.75
CA GLY A 47 -21.47 -1.81 -47.45
C GLY A 47 -22.60 -2.34 -46.56
N THR A 48 -22.72 -3.66 -46.44
CA THR A 48 -23.73 -4.31 -45.58
C THR A 48 -23.45 -4.01 -44.10
N SER A 49 -24.48 -3.55 -43.37
CA SER A 49 -24.39 -3.28 -41.94
C SER A 49 -24.90 -4.47 -41.12
N PHE A 50 -23.99 -5.09 -40.38
CA PHE A 50 -24.24 -6.05 -39.31
C PHE A 50 -24.17 -5.42 -37.92
N ARG A 51 -24.27 -4.09 -37.84
CA ARG A 51 -24.13 -3.36 -36.57
C ARG A 51 -25.16 -3.84 -35.55
N GLY A 52 -24.70 -4.32 -34.39
CA GLY A 52 -25.57 -4.83 -33.33
C GLY A 52 -26.24 -6.19 -33.60
N ALA A 53 -25.95 -6.83 -34.75
CA ALA A 53 -26.56 -8.10 -35.10
C ALA A 53 -25.98 -9.25 -34.25
N ASN A 54 -26.81 -10.23 -33.92
CA ASN A 54 -26.35 -11.51 -33.40
C ASN A 54 -26.00 -12.43 -34.58
N LEU A 55 -24.70 -12.61 -34.82
CA LEU A 55 -24.11 -13.45 -35.86
C LEU A 55 -23.56 -14.76 -35.28
N SER A 56 -23.95 -15.12 -34.05
CA SER A 56 -23.41 -16.31 -33.42
C SER A 56 -23.71 -17.55 -34.26
N GLU A 57 -22.69 -18.39 -34.46
CA GLU A 57 -22.74 -19.60 -35.31
C GLU A 57 -23.02 -19.36 -36.80
N ALA A 58 -23.06 -18.10 -37.27
CA ALA A 58 -23.18 -17.81 -38.69
C ALA A 58 -21.97 -18.30 -39.48
N ASP A 59 -22.20 -18.71 -40.73
CA ASP A 59 -21.15 -19.16 -41.63
C ASP A 59 -20.84 -18.09 -42.69
N PHE A 60 -19.63 -17.52 -42.61
CA PHE A 60 -19.07 -16.59 -43.60
C PHE A 60 -17.87 -17.18 -44.32
N THR A 61 -17.75 -18.50 -44.37
CA THR A 61 -16.68 -19.18 -45.10
C THR A 61 -16.64 -18.70 -46.55
N GLU A 62 -15.47 -18.25 -47.00
CA GLU A 62 -15.21 -17.68 -48.33
C GLU A 62 -16.02 -16.42 -48.69
N ALA A 63 -16.79 -15.86 -47.76
CA ALA A 63 -17.65 -14.71 -48.02
C ALA A 63 -16.82 -13.45 -48.33
N THR A 64 -17.32 -12.64 -49.27
CA THR A 64 -16.74 -11.33 -49.56
C THR A 64 -17.50 -10.26 -48.79
N LEU A 65 -16.89 -9.75 -47.72
CA LEU A 65 -17.48 -8.83 -46.74
C LEU A 65 -16.77 -7.48 -46.72
N ASN A 66 -16.09 -7.11 -47.81
CA ASN A 66 -15.32 -5.88 -47.88
C ASN A 66 -16.21 -4.65 -47.65
N GLY A 67 -15.77 -3.70 -46.81
CA GLY A 67 -16.54 -2.49 -46.50
C GLY A 67 -17.76 -2.71 -45.59
N SER A 68 -18.00 -3.92 -45.08
CA SER A 68 -19.10 -4.18 -44.14
C SER A 68 -18.86 -3.56 -42.75
N ASP A 69 -19.95 -3.28 -42.03
CA ASP A 69 -19.92 -2.73 -40.67
C ASP A 69 -20.37 -3.76 -39.62
N PHE A 70 -19.46 -4.21 -38.77
CA PHE A 70 -19.66 -5.18 -37.69
C PHE A 70 -19.66 -4.53 -36.30
N ARG A 71 -19.71 -3.21 -36.18
CA ARG A 71 -19.64 -2.55 -34.87
C ARG A 71 -20.74 -3.08 -33.93
N SER A 72 -20.36 -3.49 -32.72
CA SER A 72 -21.28 -4.03 -31.72
C SER A 72 -22.00 -5.33 -32.13
N ALA A 73 -21.59 -6.00 -33.21
CA ALA A 73 -22.12 -7.32 -33.54
C ALA A 73 -21.64 -8.38 -32.53
N ILE A 74 -22.46 -9.40 -32.26
CA ILE A 74 -22.08 -10.57 -31.47
C ILE A 74 -21.70 -11.67 -32.46
N ALA A 75 -20.44 -12.11 -32.45
CA ALA A 75 -19.90 -13.07 -33.43
C ALA A 75 -19.29 -14.31 -32.74
N LYS A 76 -20.02 -14.89 -31.78
CA LYS A 76 -19.57 -16.10 -31.09
C LYS A 76 -19.73 -17.32 -32.00
N ARG A 77 -18.68 -18.11 -32.15
CA ARG A 77 -18.58 -19.33 -32.97
C ARG A 77 -18.86 -19.12 -34.46
N THR A 78 -18.82 -17.87 -34.93
CA THR A 78 -18.99 -17.52 -36.34
C THR A 78 -17.80 -18.06 -37.17
N GLN A 79 -18.09 -18.66 -38.33
CA GLN A 79 -17.06 -19.20 -39.23
C GLN A 79 -16.54 -18.10 -40.16
N TRP A 80 -15.23 -17.86 -40.13
CA TRP A 80 -14.57 -16.80 -40.92
C TRP A 80 -13.60 -17.34 -41.97
N ARG A 81 -13.53 -18.66 -42.15
CA ARG A 81 -12.51 -19.32 -42.97
C ARG A 81 -12.49 -18.72 -44.38
N ASN A 82 -11.32 -18.24 -44.83
CA ASN A 82 -11.14 -17.60 -46.13
C ASN A 82 -12.02 -16.36 -46.42
N ALA A 83 -12.69 -15.77 -45.42
CA ALA A 83 -13.51 -14.58 -45.60
C ALA A 83 -12.66 -13.35 -45.97
N LYS A 84 -13.15 -12.52 -46.90
CA LYS A 84 -12.49 -11.28 -47.33
C LYS A 84 -13.06 -10.10 -46.55
N LEU A 85 -12.29 -9.58 -45.60
CA LEU A 85 -12.68 -8.52 -44.65
C LEU A 85 -11.92 -7.19 -44.89
N GLN A 86 -11.64 -6.84 -46.16
CA GLN A 86 -10.90 -5.63 -46.47
C GLN A 86 -11.75 -4.38 -46.18
N LYS A 87 -11.15 -3.39 -45.49
CA LYS A 87 -11.79 -2.10 -45.15
C LYS A 87 -13.09 -2.23 -44.35
N THR A 88 -13.24 -3.26 -43.53
CA THR A 88 -14.44 -3.43 -42.68
C THR A 88 -14.34 -2.67 -41.38
N ARG A 89 -15.50 -2.26 -40.84
CA ARG A 89 -15.59 -1.61 -39.52
C ARG A 89 -15.86 -2.66 -38.46
N MET A 90 -14.81 -3.14 -37.81
CA MET A 90 -14.92 -4.28 -36.90
C MET A 90 -15.38 -3.90 -35.48
N GLY A 91 -15.23 -2.64 -35.05
CA GLY A 91 -15.62 -2.20 -33.70
C GLY A 91 -14.91 -3.00 -32.59
N ASN A 92 -15.64 -3.32 -31.52
CA ASN A 92 -15.15 -4.12 -30.38
C ASN A 92 -15.50 -5.62 -30.54
N THR A 93 -15.46 -6.15 -31.76
CA THR A 93 -15.66 -7.59 -32.03
C THR A 93 -14.35 -8.38 -31.93
N ILE A 94 -14.44 -9.71 -31.92
CA ILE A 94 -13.28 -10.62 -31.96
C ILE A 94 -12.35 -10.37 -33.16
N LEU A 95 -12.86 -9.78 -34.24
CA LEU A 95 -12.09 -9.47 -35.45
C LEU A 95 -11.20 -8.21 -35.31
N LYS A 96 -11.36 -7.43 -34.25
CA LYS A 96 -10.63 -6.17 -34.04
C LYS A 96 -9.11 -6.41 -34.03
N ASP A 97 -8.67 -7.45 -33.33
CA ASP A 97 -7.26 -7.82 -33.28
C ASP A 97 -6.84 -8.44 -34.62
N ALA A 98 -5.79 -7.89 -35.23
CA ALA A 98 -5.34 -8.31 -36.54
C ALA A 98 -4.78 -9.75 -36.56
N LYS A 99 -4.11 -10.18 -35.49
CA LYS A 99 -3.57 -11.53 -35.35
C LYS A 99 -4.70 -12.54 -35.16
N VAL A 100 -5.63 -12.25 -34.25
CA VAL A 100 -6.81 -13.12 -34.02
C VAL A 100 -7.66 -13.20 -35.27
N ARG A 101 -7.88 -12.08 -35.96
CA ARG A 101 -8.59 -12.08 -37.26
C ARG A 101 -7.89 -12.95 -38.28
N GLN A 102 -6.58 -12.83 -38.43
CA GLN A 102 -5.83 -13.66 -39.37
C GLN A 102 -5.92 -15.14 -39.02
N LEU A 103 -5.89 -15.47 -37.73
CA LEU A 103 -6.09 -16.82 -37.22
C LEU A 103 -7.49 -17.34 -37.58
N LEU A 104 -8.56 -16.60 -37.33
CA LEU A 104 -9.93 -17.03 -37.64
C LEU A 104 -10.16 -17.23 -39.15
N ILE A 105 -9.49 -16.44 -40.00
CA ILE A 105 -9.62 -16.54 -41.45
C ILE A 105 -8.82 -17.73 -42.00
N THR A 106 -7.60 -17.93 -41.53
CA THR A 106 -6.69 -18.93 -42.11
C THR A 106 -6.68 -20.25 -41.36
N GLY A 107 -7.03 -20.23 -40.07
CA GLY A 107 -6.77 -21.24 -39.04
C GLY A 107 -5.39 -21.87 -39.11
N ARG A 108 -4.38 -21.05 -39.40
CA ARG A 108 -2.96 -21.38 -39.30
C ARG A 108 -2.36 -20.53 -38.18
N GLY A 109 -2.29 -21.10 -36.99
CA GLY A 109 -1.69 -20.50 -35.80
C GLY A 109 -0.43 -21.22 -35.34
N ASN A 110 0.08 -22.18 -36.11
CA ASN A 110 1.26 -22.94 -35.75
C ASN A 110 2.48 -22.02 -35.53
N HIS A 111 3.21 -22.24 -34.43
CA HIS A 111 4.34 -21.41 -33.96
C HIS A 111 4.02 -19.92 -33.72
N GLN A 112 2.75 -19.53 -33.62
CA GLN A 112 2.37 -18.14 -33.35
C GLN A 112 2.18 -17.88 -31.85
N HIS A 113 2.18 -16.58 -31.48
CA HIS A 113 2.00 -16.12 -30.11
C HIS A 113 0.73 -15.28 -29.97
N TYR A 114 -0.19 -15.74 -29.12
CA TYR A 114 -1.47 -15.11 -28.78
C TYR A 114 -1.58 -14.89 -27.26
N ILE A 115 -0.46 -14.60 -26.59
CA ILE A 115 -0.38 -14.38 -25.15
C ILE A 115 -1.38 -13.28 -24.74
N GLY A 116 -2.27 -13.57 -23.79
CA GLY A 116 -3.26 -12.62 -23.29
C GLY A 116 -4.35 -12.18 -24.28
N CYS A 117 -4.44 -12.81 -25.47
CA CYS A 117 -5.42 -12.44 -26.48
C CYS A 117 -6.84 -12.87 -26.09
N ASN A 118 -7.85 -12.09 -26.51
CA ASN A 118 -9.25 -12.48 -26.39
C ASN A 118 -9.71 -13.25 -27.63
N LEU A 119 -9.98 -14.55 -27.46
CA LEU A 119 -10.55 -15.45 -28.46
C LEU A 119 -11.90 -16.04 -27.98
N GLU A 120 -12.63 -15.32 -27.11
CA GLU A 120 -13.91 -15.76 -26.59
C GLU A 120 -14.90 -16.01 -27.74
N GLY A 121 -15.45 -17.23 -27.80
CA GLY A 121 -16.30 -17.66 -28.89
C GLY A 121 -15.57 -17.78 -30.24
N ALA A 122 -14.26 -17.97 -30.28
CA ALA A 122 -13.57 -18.25 -31.54
C ALA A 122 -14.07 -19.56 -32.18
N ASN A 123 -14.15 -19.58 -33.51
CA ASN A 123 -14.32 -20.82 -34.27
C ASN A 123 -13.00 -21.22 -34.90
N LEU A 124 -12.36 -22.24 -34.32
CA LEU A 124 -11.06 -22.78 -34.71
C LEU A 124 -11.14 -24.27 -35.04
N VAL A 125 -12.30 -24.72 -35.51
CA VAL A 125 -12.49 -26.12 -35.96
C VAL A 125 -11.41 -26.46 -37.00
N GLY A 126 -10.72 -27.58 -36.78
CA GLY A 126 -9.66 -28.09 -37.65
C GLY A 126 -8.46 -27.15 -37.84
N ALA A 127 -8.24 -26.17 -36.94
CA ALA A 127 -7.10 -25.27 -37.05
C ALA A 127 -5.77 -25.97 -36.75
N ASP A 128 -4.73 -25.59 -37.48
CA ASP A 128 -3.35 -25.99 -37.14
C ASP A 128 -2.79 -24.98 -36.14
N LEU A 129 -2.68 -25.40 -34.89
CA LEU A 129 -2.24 -24.63 -33.73
C LEU A 129 -1.03 -25.31 -33.08
N SER A 130 -0.27 -26.12 -33.83
CA SER A 130 0.89 -26.82 -33.30
C SER A 130 1.98 -25.82 -32.84
N ASN A 131 2.55 -26.04 -31.65
CA ASN A 131 3.53 -25.15 -31.01
C ASN A 131 3.04 -23.71 -30.82
N VAL A 132 1.73 -23.47 -30.79
CA VAL A 132 1.17 -22.15 -30.50
C VAL A 132 1.42 -21.77 -29.04
N ASN A 133 1.62 -20.49 -28.77
CA ASN A 133 1.62 -19.96 -27.41
C ASN A 133 0.32 -19.18 -27.15
N PHE A 134 -0.54 -19.76 -26.32
CA PHE A 134 -1.79 -19.18 -25.83
C PHE A 134 -1.71 -18.78 -24.35
N THR A 135 -0.52 -18.59 -23.77
CA THR A 135 -0.41 -18.26 -22.33
C THR A 135 -1.34 -17.10 -21.93
N ALA A 136 -2.16 -17.31 -20.90
CA ALA A 136 -3.15 -16.34 -20.41
C ALA A 136 -4.23 -15.87 -21.43
N ALA A 137 -4.43 -16.58 -22.54
CA ALA A 137 -5.48 -16.25 -23.51
C ALA A 137 -6.89 -16.57 -22.99
N HIS A 138 -7.90 -15.81 -23.43
CA HIS A 138 -9.31 -16.07 -23.13
C HIS A 138 -9.94 -16.87 -24.27
N LEU A 139 -10.28 -18.13 -24.02
CA LEU A 139 -10.83 -19.09 -24.98
C LEU A 139 -12.28 -19.49 -24.68
N SER A 140 -12.91 -18.91 -23.66
CA SER A 140 -14.25 -19.30 -23.23
C SER A 140 -15.26 -19.27 -24.38
N ASP A 141 -16.20 -20.21 -24.39
CA ASP A 141 -17.19 -20.45 -25.46
C ASP A 141 -16.60 -20.77 -26.86
N ALA A 142 -15.29 -20.89 -27.04
CA ALA A 142 -14.69 -21.20 -28.34
C ALA A 142 -14.91 -22.67 -28.75
N THR A 143 -14.67 -22.96 -30.03
CA THR A 143 -14.58 -24.33 -30.54
C THR A 143 -13.22 -24.57 -31.19
N PHE A 144 -12.53 -25.60 -30.68
CA PHE A 144 -11.26 -26.17 -31.14
C PHE A 144 -11.48 -27.61 -31.61
N GLU A 145 -12.70 -27.95 -32.00
CA GLU A 145 -13.02 -29.31 -32.46
C GLU A 145 -12.05 -29.73 -33.57
N SER A 146 -11.43 -30.90 -33.42
CA SER A 146 -10.44 -31.44 -34.36
C SER A 146 -9.21 -30.53 -34.62
N ALA A 147 -8.93 -29.55 -33.77
CA ALA A 147 -7.75 -28.69 -33.90
C ALA A 147 -6.46 -29.42 -33.47
N ASN A 148 -5.34 -29.08 -34.10
CA ASN A 148 -4.03 -29.59 -33.72
C ASN A 148 -3.38 -28.65 -32.71
N LEU A 149 -3.37 -29.00 -31.41
CA LEU A 149 -2.73 -28.26 -30.31
C LEU A 149 -1.46 -28.96 -29.82
N GLU A 150 -0.80 -29.77 -30.66
CA GLU A 150 0.45 -30.43 -30.27
C GLU A 150 1.52 -29.44 -29.83
N ASN A 151 2.13 -29.70 -28.68
CA ASN A 151 3.14 -28.83 -28.06
C ASN A 151 2.68 -27.38 -27.81
N ALA A 152 1.36 -27.13 -27.77
CA ALA A 152 0.83 -25.82 -27.46
C ALA A 152 1.11 -25.45 -25.99
N ASN A 153 1.42 -24.17 -25.73
CA ASN A 153 1.41 -23.64 -24.37
C ASN A 153 0.02 -23.06 -24.09
N LEU A 154 -0.76 -23.76 -23.26
CA LEU A 154 -2.09 -23.36 -22.80
C LEU A 154 -2.06 -22.94 -21.31
N SER A 155 -0.90 -22.54 -20.81
CA SER A 155 -0.76 -22.16 -19.41
C SER A 155 -1.61 -20.92 -19.10
N GLN A 156 -2.33 -20.94 -17.97
CA GLN A 156 -3.17 -19.84 -17.47
C GLN A 156 -4.34 -19.44 -18.39
N VAL A 157 -4.69 -20.30 -19.35
CA VAL A 157 -5.79 -20.06 -20.28
C VAL A 157 -7.15 -20.14 -19.57
N GLN A 158 -8.10 -19.29 -19.97
CA GLN A 158 -9.52 -19.41 -19.59
C GLN A 158 -10.30 -20.15 -20.69
N ALA A 159 -10.65 -21.42 -20.50
CA ALA A 159 -11.30 -22.27 -21.50
C ALA A 159 -12.68 -22.79 -21.07
N LEU A 160 -13.47 -21.98 -20.38
CA LEU A 160 -14.82 -22.33 -19.92
C LEU A 160 -15.77 -22.58 -21.10
N ASN A 161 -16.61 -23.62 -21.03
CA ASN A 161 -17.55 -23.98 -22.12
C ASN A 161 -16.89 -24.22 -23.49
N THR A 162 -15.59 -24.52 -23.50
CA THR A 162 -14.84 -24.70 -24.75
C THR A 162 -15.03 -26.10 -25.29
N ASN A 163 -15.22 -26.20 -26.59
CA ASN A 163 -15.26 -27.48 -27.28
C ASN A 163 -13.84 -27.87 -27.74
N PHE A 164 -13.26 -28.92 -27.14
CA PHE A 164 -11.98 -29.51 -27.55
C PHE A 164 -12.15 -30.93 -28.12
N GLN A 165 -13.35 -31.31 -28.53
CA GLN A 165 -13.61 -32.66 -29.03
C GLN A 165 -12.68 -33.00 -30.20
N PHE A 166 -12.08 -34.19 -30.16
CA PHE A 166 -11.18 -34.68 -31.21
C PHE A 166 -9.90 -33.84 -31.45
N ALA A 167 -9.59 -32.87 -30.59
CA ALA A 167 -8.35 -32.10 -30.69
C ALA A 167 -7.13 -32.94 -30.27
N SER A 168 -5.95 -32.63 -30.84
CA SER A 168 -4.68 -33.24 -30.42
C SER A 168 -3.99 -32.37 -29.37
N PHE A 169 -3.66 -32.94 -28.22
CA PHE A 169 -3.02 -32.26 -27.08
C PHE A 169 -1.61 -32.80 -26.77
N THR A 170 -1.06 -33.68 -27.60
CA THR A 170 0.22 -34.33 -27.29
C THR A 170 1.33 -33.28 -27.10
N GLY A 171 1.96 -33.32 -25.93
CA GLY A 171 3.04 -32.40 -25.54
C GLY A 171 2.59 -31.00 -25.12
N ALA A 172 1.29 -30.72 -25.04
CA ALA A 172 0.80 -29.42 -24.60
C ALA A 172 1.11 -29.17 -23.11
N CYS A 173 1.28 -27.90 -22.74
CA CYS A 173 1.41 -27.46 -21.35
C CYS A 173 0.08 -26.88 -20.85
N LEU A 174 -0.42 -27.42 -19.73
CA LEU A 174 -1.73 -27.12 -19.15
C LEU A 174 -1.62 -26.50 -17.76
N GLU A 175 -0.51 -25.80 -17.46
CA GLU A 175 -0.30 -25.20 -16.14
C GLU A 175 -1.38 -24.17 -15.83
N ALA A 176 -2.17 -24.40 -14.77
CA ALA A 176 -3.24 -23.49 -14.34
C ALA A 176 -4.23 -23.11 -15.46
N TRP A 177 -4.47 -24.01 -16.42
CA TRP A 177 -5.57 -23.82 -17.38
C TRP A 177 -6.92 -23.99 -16.66
N ASN A 178 -7.88 -23.12 -16.95
CA ASN A 178 -9.18 -23.12 -16.29
C ASN A 178 -10.25 -23.73 -17.22
N ILE A 179 -10.91 -24.79 -16.76
CA ILE A 179 -11.96 -25.52 -17.48
C ILE A 179 -13.14 -25.79 -16.53
N ASN A 180 -14.33 -26.02 -17.09
CA ASN A 180 -15.54 -26.34 -16.33
C ASN A 180 -16.19 -27.66 -16.79
N GLN A 181 -17.29 -28.04 -16.13
CA GLN A 181 -18.05 -29.26 -16.47
C GLN A 181 -18.67 -29.26 -17.89
N HIS A 182 -18.78 -28.09 -18.51
CA HIS A 182 -19.30 -27.92 -19.87
C HIS A 182 -18.19 -27.96 -20.93
N THR A 183 -16.91 -27.97 -20.50
CA THR A 183 -15.76 -28.10 -21.39
C THR A 183 -15.73 -29.51 -21.96
N GLN A 184 -15.74 -29.62 -23.29
CA GLN A 184 -15.90 -30.90 -23.96
C GLN A 184 -14.53 -31.47 -24.32
N LEU A 185 -14.11 -32.51 -23.60
CA LEU A 185 -12.81 -33.17 -23.76
C LEU A 185 -12.92 -34.56 -24.43
N ASN A 186 -14.07 -34.86 -25.03
CA ASN A 186 -14.36 -36.19 -25.58
C ASN A 186 -13.55 -36.46 -26.85
N GLY A 187 -12.91 -37.63 -26.92
CA GLY A 187 -12.17 -38.05 -28.11
C GLY A 187 -10.87 -37.30 -28.36
N ILE A 188 -10.34 -36.58 -27.36
CA ILE A 188 -9.02 -35.94 -27.45
C ILE A 188 -7.94 -36.98 -27.72
N ASP A 189 -7.07 -36.70 -28.68
CA ASP A 189 -5.84 -37.44 -28.90
C ASP A 189 -4.73 -36.84 -28.04
N CYS A 190 -4.29 -37.56 -27.03
CA CYS A 190 -3.26 -37.08 -26.12
C CYS A 190 -2.43 -38.23 -25.59
N ARG A 191 -1.15 -38.28 -25.97
CA ARG A 191 -0.20 -39.26 -25.44
C ARG A 191 0.40 -38.83 -24.10
N TYR A 192 0.66 -37.53 -23.93
CA TYR A 192 1.16 -36.94 -22.69
C TYR A 192 0.99 -35.41 -22.71
N VAL A 193 1.01 -34.79 -21.53
CA VAL A 193 1.00 -33.34 -21.32
C VAL A 193 2.03 -32.93 -20.28
N TYR A 194 2.26 -31.63 -20.13
CA TYR A 194 3.04 -31.02 -19.05
C TYR A 194 2.13 -30.20 -18.14
N LEU A 195 2.29 -30.35 -16.83
CA LEU A 195 1.48 -29.63 -15.84
C LEU A 195 2.16 -28.37 -15.31
N ARG A 196 3.41 -28.11 -15.71
CA ARG A 196 4.18 -26.92 -15.34
C ARG A 196 5.04 -26.44 -16.49
N ASP A 197 5.04 -25.13 -16.74
CA ASP A 197 5.88 -24.49 -17.75
C ASP A 197 7.28 -24.17 -17.16
N PRO A 198 8.38 -24.31 -17.93
CA PRO A 198 8.46 -24.91 -19.25
C PRO A 198 8.65 -26.43 -19.20
N GLN A 199 7.71 -27.18 -19.77
CA GLN A 199 7.78 -28.64 -20.00
C GLN A 199 8.22 -29.46 -18.77
N GLN A 200 7.79 -29.04 -17.58
CA GLN A 200 7.99 -29.74 -16.32
C GLN A 200 6.73 -30.54 -15.97
N GLU A 201 6.89 -31.52 -15.07
CA GLU A 201 5.78 -32.33 -14.57
C GLU A 201 5.01 -33.03 -15.69
N ARG A 202 5.72 -33.79 -16.53
CA ARG A 202 5.11 -34.63 -17.57
C ARG A 202 4.09 -35.60 -16.97
N CYS A 203 2.90 -35.66 -17.56
CA CYS A 203 1.83 -36.57 -17.20
C CYS A 203 1.40 -37.40 -18.44
N PRO A 204 1.40 -38.74 -18.37
CA PRO A 204 1.89 -39.56 -17.26
C PRO A 204 3.42 -39.41 -17.09
N ARG A 205 3.94 -39.67 -15.88
CA ARG A 205 5.39 -39.51 -15.59
C ARG A 205 6.27 -40.41 -16.48
N SER A 206 5.74 -41.55 -16.89
CA SER A 206 6.32 -42.46 -17.89
C SER A 206 5.19 -43.09 -18.72
N GLY A 207 5.50 -43.52 -19.95
CA GLY A 207 4.49 -44.09 -20.87
C GLY A 207 3.61 -43.04 -21.54
N GLU A 208 2.48 -43.50 -22.08
CA GLU A 208 1.45 -42.69 -22.76
C GLU A 208 0.09 -42.92 -22.08
N PHE A 209 -0.81 -41.94 -22.14
CA PHE A 209 -2.19 -42.11 -21.68
C PHE A 209 -2.90 -43.23 -22.44
N ALA A 210 -3.67 -44.06 -21.74
CA ALA A 210 -4.63 -44.93 -22.41
C ALA A 210 -5.85 -44.12 -22.88
N PRO A 211 -6.64 -44.63 -23.85
CA PRO A 211 -7.84 -43.95 -24.31
C PRO A 211 -8.79 -43.59 -23.15
N GLY A 212 -9.02 -42.29 -22.96
CA GLY A 212 -9.90 -41.76 -21.90
C GLY A 212 -9.23 -41.36 -20.58
N ASP A 213 -7.97 -41.75 -20.34
CA ASP A 213 -7.25 -41.40 -19.10
C ASP A 213 -7.07 -39.90 -18.94
N PHE A 214 -6.75 -39.21 -20.04
CA PHE A 214 -6.63 -37.76 -20.08
C PHE A 214 -7.93 -37.08 -19.59
N THR A 215 -9.08 -37.53 -20.08
CA THR A 215 -10.38 -36.99 -19.70
C THR A 215 -10.69 -37.24 -18.21
N GLN A 216 -10.31 -38.40 -17.67
CA GLN A 216 -10.50 -38.73 -16.26
C GLN A 216 -9.66 -37.84 -15.32
N LEU A 217 -8.43 -37.49 -15.72
CA LEU A 217 -7.55 -36.60 -14.96
C LEU A 217 -8.23 -35.26 -14.63
N PHE A 218 -9.01 -34.75 -15.59
CA PHE A 218 -9.69 -33.47 -15.45
C PHE A 218 -11.11 -33.57 -14.90
N GLN A 219 -11.76 -34.74 -14.95
CA GLN A 219 -13.08 -34.97 -14.33
C GLN A 219 -13.07 -34.81 -12.80
N ILE A 220 -11.99 -35.21 -12.11
CA ILE A 220 -11.82 -35.08 -10.65
C ILE A 220 -11.55 -33.61 -10.24
N VAL A 221 -10.82 -32.86 -11.09
CA VAL A 221 -10.47 -31.44 -10.89
C VAL A 221 -11.68 -30.52 -11.10
N THR A 222 -12.59 -30.89 -12.01
CA THR A 222 -14.03 -31.00 -11.70
C THR A 222 -14.59 -30.07 -10.63
N ASN A 223 -14.53 -30.52 -9.37
CA ASN A 223 -15.22 -29.93 -8.22
C ASN A 223 -14.43 -28.82 -7.52
N THR A 224 -13.49 -28.23 -8.23
CA THR A 224 -12.65 -27.12 -7.77
C THR A 224 -12.75 -25.99 -8.79
N ILE A 225 -12.90 -24.76 -8.29
CA ILE A 225 -12.85 -23.53 -9.06
C ILE A 225 -11.46 -22.95 -8.86
N GLU A 226 -10.72 -22.72 -9.94
CA GLU A 226 -9.43 -22.04 -9.90
C GLU A 226 -9.63 -20.54 -10.16
N LEU A 227 -9.41 -19.73 -9.13
CA LEU A 227 -9.37 -18.29 -9.24
C LEU A 227 -7.92 -17.86 -9.52
N ILE A 228 -7.70 -17.21 -10.66
CA ILE A 228 -6.38 -16.74 -11.08
C ILE A 228 -6.29 -15.25 -10.78
N PHE A 229 -5.31 -14.87 -9.97
CA PHE A 229 -5.01 -13.50 -9.64
C PHE A 229 -3.70 -13.10 -10.29
N HIS A 230 -3.77 -12.15 -11.20
CA HIS A 230 -2.62 -11.47 -11.77
C HIS A 230 -2.27 -10.31 -10.83
N ASN A 231 -1.12 -10.37 -10.15
CA ASN A 231 -0.62 -9.49 -9.07
C ASN A 231 -1.07 -9.87 -7.64
N ASN A 232 -0.92 -8.92 -6.70
CA ASN A 232 -1.15 -9.12 -5.27
C ASN A 232 -2.60 -9.58 -5.00
N LEU A 233 -2.74 -10.79 -4.46
CA LEU A 233 -3.99 -11.29 -3.92
C LEU A 233 -4.26 -10.62 -2.57
N ASP A 234 -5.26 -9.74 -2.51
CA ASP A 234 -5.78 -9.25 -1.24
C ASP A 234 -6.61 -10.35 -0.56
N PHE A 235 -6.04 -10.96 0.48
CA PHE A 235 -6.65 -12.06 1.23
C PHE A 235 -7.90 -11.62 2.00
N GLN A 236 -7.97 -10.36 2.44
CA GLN A 236 -9.12 -9.84 3.16
C GLN A 236 -10.32 -9.67 2.20
N GLN A 237 -10.08 -9.19 0.98
CA GLN A 237 -11.11 -9.13 -0.06
C GLN A 237 -11.49 -10.52 -0.56
N LEU A 238 -10.55 -11.45 -0.65
CA LEU A 238 -10.86 -12.84 -1.00
C LEU A 238 -11.78 -13.46 0.06
N GLU A 239 -11.46 -13.29 1.35
CA GLU A 239 -12.28 -13.80 2.45
C GLU A 239 -13.67 -13.15 2.48
N ALA A 240 -13.74 -11.82 2.33
CA ALA A 240 -15.00 -11.09 2.27
C ALA A 240 -15.85 -11.52 1.08
N THR A 241 -15.22 -11.72 -0.08
CA THR A 241 -15.84 -12.22 -1.31
C THR A 241 -16.38 -13.63 -1.13
N LEU A 242 -15.57 -14.55 -0.60
CA LEU A 242 -15.99 -15.92 -0.31
C LEU A 242 -17.18 -15.94 0.66
N LYS A 243 -17.14 -15.12 1.73
CA LYS A 243 -18.27 -14.99 2.67
C LYS A 243 -19.52 -14.41 2.02
N ALA A 244 -19.38 -13.39 1.17
CA ALA A 244 -20.51 -12.77 0.47
C ALA A 244 -21.18 -13.75 -0.51
N VAL A 245 -20.38 -14.49 -1.29
CA VAL A 245 -20.89 -15.48 -2.22
C VAL A 245 -21.45 -16.71 -1.48
N GLN A 246 -20.83 -17.13 -0.38
CA GLN A 246 -21.33 -18.21 0.50
C GLN A 246 -22.68 -17.85 1.13
N ALA A 247 -22.92 -16.59 1.48
CA ALA A 247 -24.22 -16.12 1.96
C ALA A 247 -25.31 -16.13 0.87
N LYS A 248 -24.92 -15.90 -0.39
CA LYS A 248 -25.81 -15.93 -1.56
C LYS A 248 -26.17 -17.35 -2.01
N TYR A 249 -25.26 -18.30 -1.79
CA TYR A 249 -25.45 -19.72 -2.13
C TYR A 249 -25.26 -20.63 -0.90
N PRO A 250 -26.19 -20.61 0.08
CA PRO A 250 -26.02 -21.32 1.36
C PRO A 250 -25.98 -22.85 1.24
N ASN A 251 -26.47 -23.41 0.14
CA ASN A 251 -26.46 -24.86 -0.13
C ASN A 251 -25.13 -25.35 -0.76
N GLN A 252 -24.21 -24.43 -1.06
CA GLN A 252 -22.89 -24.73 -1.62
C GLN A 252 -21.85 -24.58 -0.51
N SER A 253 -20.85 -25.46 -0.44
CA SER A 253 -19.71 -25.27 0.46
C SER A 253 -18.55 -24.70 -0.35
N LEU A 254 -18.16 -23.46 -0.07
CA LEU A 254 -17.01 -22.78 -0.67
C LEU A 254 -15.85 -22.81 0.31
N ASN A 255 -14.91 -23.74 0.10
CA ASN A 255 -13.71 -23.84 0.94
C ASN A 255 -12.47 -23.67 0.09
N VAL A 256 -11.53 -22.85 0.53
CA VAL A 256 -10.22 -22.78 -0.13
C VAL A 256 -9.49 -24.10 0.13
N LYS A 257 -9.28 -24.87 -0.92
CA LYS A 257 -8.56 -26.15 -0.90
C LYS A 257 -7.06 -25.93 -0.93
N ARG A 258 -6.61 -24.96 -1.75
CA ARG A 258 -5.19 -24.69 -1.96
C ARG A 258 -4.98 -23.27 -2.45
N ILE A 259 -3.89 -22.65 -2.02
CA ILE A 259 -3.40 -21.39 -2.58
C ILE A 259 -1.98 -21.65 -3.08
N ASP A 260 -1.79 -21.53 -4.38
CA ASP A 260 -0.56 -21.83 -5.09
C ASP A 260 -0.01 -20.54 -5.70
N ARG A 261 1.17 -20.10 -5.27
CA ARG A 261 1.92 -19.04 -5.96
C ARG A 261 2.72 -19.69 -7.09
N LYS A 262 2.26 -19.53 -8.34
CA LYS A 262 2.92 -20.14 -9.51
C LYS A 262 4.13 -19.31 -9.98
N THR A 263 4.01 -17.99 -9.93
CA THR A 263 5.09 -17.02 -10.24
C THR A 263 4.94 -15.78 -9.34
N ASP A 264 5.91 -14.85 -9.35
CA ASP A 264 5.87 -13.63 -8.52
C ASP A 264 4.57 -12.82 -8.69
N ASN A 265 3.96 -12.86 -9.88
CA ASN A 265 2.77 -12.11 -10.24
C ASN A 265 1.53 -13.00 -10.47
N LEU A 266 1.57 -14.30 -10.14
CA LEU A 266 0.43 -15.19 -10.35
C LEU A 266 0.14 -16.03 -9.13
N ILE A 267 -1.03 -15.78 -8.53
CA ILE A 267 -1.55 -16.57 -7.43
C ILE A 267 -2.80 -17.30 -7.92
N VAL A 268 -2.82 -18.62 -7.75
CA VAL A 268 -3.95 -19.48 -8.08
C VAL A 268 -4.59 -19.94 -6.77
N VAL A 269 -5.85 -19.62 -6.59
CA VAL A 269 -6.64 -20.07 -5.44
C VAL A 269 -7.62 -21.13 -5.90
N GLU A 270 -7.41 -22.36 -5.45
CA GLU A 270 -8.35 -23.47 -5.65
C GLU A 270 -9.44 -23.42 -4.58
N VAL A 271 -10.67 -23.16 -5.00
CA VAL A 271 -11.87 -23.17 -4.16
C VAL A 271 -12.66 -24.44 -4.44
N GLN A 272 -12.75 -25.32 -3.45
CA GLN A 272 -13.61 -26.50 -3.51
C GLN A 272 -15.08 -26.10 -3.44
N VAL A 273 -15.90 -26.72 -4.29
CA VAL A 273 -17.36 -26.57 -4.34
C VAL A 273 -18.09 -27.90 -4.19
N SER A 274 -19.35 -27.87 -3.78
CA SER A 274 -20.18 -29.08 -3.64
C SER A 274 -20.40 -29.78 -4.98
N GLN A 275 -20.60 -31.10 -4.94
CA GLN A 275 -20.87 -31.91 -6.13
C GLN A 275 -22.21 -31.50 -6.76
N GLY A 276 -22.20 -31.09 -8.05
CA GLY A 276 -23.38 -30.59 -8.76
C GLY A 276 -23.61 -29.07 -8.67
N ALA A 277 -22.66 -28.31 -8.11
CA ALA A 277 -22.69 -26.84 -8.11
C ALA A 277 -22.65 -26.25 -9.53
N ASP A 278 -23.41 -25.17 -9.76
CA ASP A 278 -23.27 -24.34 -10.95
C ASP A 278 -22.03 -23.46 -10.82
N LYS A 279 -20.90 -24.01 -11.28
CA LYS A 279 -19.57 -23.44 -11.13
C LYS A 279 -19.39 -22.14 -11.91
N ASP A 280 -20.10 -21.96 -13.01
CA ASP A 280 -19.99 -20.77 -13.85
C ASP A 280 -20.64 -19.57 -13.16
N VAL A 281 -21.80 -19.80 -12.56
CA VAL A 281 -22.48 -18.79 -11.73
C VAL A 281 -21.62 -18.43 -10.52
N ILE A 282 -21.02 -19.43 -9.86
CA ILE A 282 -20.18 -19.18 -8.68
C ILE A 282 -18.87 -18.49 -9.05
N TYR A 283 -18.18 -18.91 -10.12
CA TYR A 283 -16.94 -18.30 -10.59
C TYR A 283 -17.17 -16.84 -11.03
N SER A 284 -18.22 -16.59 -11.82
CA SER A 284 -18.57 -15.24 -12.25
C SER A 284 -18.95 -14.34 -11.09
N GLU A 285 -19.68 -14.85 -10.10
CA GLU A 285 -20.03 -14.08 -8.90
C GLU A 285 -18.80 -13.80 -8.02
N LEU A 286 -17.91 -14.78 -7.81
CA LEU A 286 -16.66 -14.60 -7.06
C LEU A 286 -15.79 -13.54 -7.73
N THR A 287 -15.60 -13.63 -9.05
CA THR A 287 -14.77 -12.69 -9.82
C THR A 287 -15.38 -11.28 -9.81
N GLN A 288 -16.68 -11.15 -10.12
CA GLN A 288 -17.35 -9.84 -10.15
C GLN A 288 -17.40 -9.17 -8.77
N THR A 289 -17.63 -9.95 -7.72
CA THR A 289 -17.69 -9.42 -6.35
C THR A 289 -16.31 -8.93 -5.91
N TYR A 290 -15.27 -9.69 -6.24
CA TYR A 290 -13.87 -9.31 -5.99
C TYR A 290 -13.48 -8.06 -6.78
N ASP A 291 -13.76 -8.02 -8.08
CA ASP A 291 -13.45 -6.86 -8.95
C ASP A 291 -14.18 -5.60 -8.50
N ARG A 292 -15.45 -5.71 -8.09
CA ARG A 292 -16.21 -4.57 -7.56
C ARG A 292 -15.64 -4.08 -6.24
N ALA A 293 -15.19 -4.99 -5.37
CA ALA A 293 -14.50 -4.61 -4.14
C ALA A 293 -13.20 -3.87 -4.43
N LEU A 294 -12.42 -4.33 -5.42
CA LEU A 294 -11.17 -3.69 -5.84
C LEU A 294 -11.41 -2.32 -6.47
N GLN A 295 -12.41 -2.17 -7.35
CA GLN A 295 -12.78 -0.89 -7.98
C GLN A 295 -13.20 0.15 -6.94
N ASN A 296 -14.00 -0.25 -5.95
CA ASN A 296 -14.39 0.66 -4.86
C ASN A 296 -13.17 1.16 -4.08
N ILE A 297 -12.16 0.31 -3.88
CA ILE A 297 -10.90 0.66 -3.23
C ILE A 297 -10.09 1.63 -4.11
N GLU A 298 -9.94 1.34 -5.40
CA GLU A 298 -9.25 2.24 -6.35
C GLU A 298 -9.92 3.62 -6.46
N GLU A 299 -11.25 3.67 -6.47
CA GLU A 299 -12.01 4.92 -6.46
C GLU A 299 -11.79 5.72 -5.16
N CYS A 300 -11.74 5.04 -4.01
CA CYS A 300 -11.38 5.68 -2.75
C CYS A 300 -9.97 6.26 -2.78
N TYR A 301 -8.98 5.49 -3.26
CA TYR A 301 -7.60 5.96 -3.38
C TYR A 301 -7.45 7.14 -4.35
N ARG A 302 -8.15 7.11 -5.48
CA ARG A 302 -8.14 8.22 -6.46
C ARG A 302 -8.77 9.49 -5.89
N ALA A 303 -9.88 9.36 -5.17
CA ALA A 303 -10.51 10.49 -4.49
C ALA A 303 -9.57 11.11 -3.44
N GLU A 304 -8.86 10.27 -2.69
CA GLU A 304 -7.88 10.70 -1.68
C GLU A 304 -6.65 11.38 -2.30
N LEU A 305 -6.10 10.82 -3.38
CA LEU A 305 -4.99 11.43 -4.13
C LEU A 305 -5.39 12.79 -4.71
N THR A 306 -6.59 12.89 -5.30
CA THR A 306 -7.11 14.15 -5.85
C THR A 306 -7.32 15.19 -4.73
N ALA A 307 -7.80 14.77 -3.56
CA ALA A 307 -7.93 15.64 -2.40
C ALA A 307 -6.55 16.13 -1.90
N LYS A 308 -5.56 15.24 -1.82
CA LYS A 308 -4.16 15.58 -1.44
C LYS A 308 -3.49 16.51 -2.46
N GLU A 309 -3.70 16.32 -3.75
CA GLU A 309 -3.19 17.19 -4.82
C GLU A 309 -3.81 18.59 -4.76
N ASN A 310 -5.12 18.68 -4.49
CA ASN A 310 -5.80 19.96 -4.29
C ASN A 310 -5.29 20.70 -3.04
N LEU A 311 -4.95 19.96 -1.98
CA LEU A 311 -4.36 20.49 -0.75
C LEU A 311 -2.94 21.02 -1.01
N LEU A 312 -2.12 20.28 -1.76
CA LEU A 312 -0.78 20.68 -2.21
C LEU A 312 -0.82 21.93 -3.13
N ALA A 313 -1.83 22.04 -3.99
CA ALA A 313 -2.03 23.20 -4.85
C ALA A 313 -2.42 24.45 -4.05
N ALA A 314 -3.26 24.31 -3.02
CA ALA A 314 -3.59 25.38 -2.09
C ALA A 314 -2.37 25.82 -1.26
N TYR A 315 -1.49 24.88 -0.89
CA TYR A 315 -0.28 25.13 -0.12
C TYR A 315 0.77 25.97 -0.88
N ARG A 316 0.88 25.81 -2.20
CA ARG A 316 1.85 26.53 -3.05
C ARG A 316 1.54 28.02 -3.25
N GLN A 317 0.37 28.51 -2.83
CA GLN A 317 -0.08 29.88 -3.07
C GLN A 317 0.00 30.81 -1.84
N PHE A 318 0.42 30.34 -0.66
CA PHE A 318 0.42 31.16 0.56
C PHE A 318 1.77 31.83 0.86
N PRO A 319 1.81 33.16 1.12
CA PRO A 319 3.03 33.85 1.55
C PRO A 319 3.37 33.55 3.02
N LEU A 320 4.64 33.25 3.28
CA LEU A 320 5.24 33.15 4.62
C LEU A 320 5.34 34.54 5.27
N SER A 321 4.35 34.91 6.08
CA SER A 321 4.51 35.95 7.09
C SER A 321 3.68 35.63 8.34
N LEU A 322 4.22 34.80 9.24
CA LEU A 322 3.68 34.61 10.58
C LEU A 322 4.19 35.72 11.50
N SER A 323 3.38 36.76 11.68
CA SER A 323 3.55 37.74 12.75
C SER A 323 2.90 37.21 14.04
N ARG A 324 3.73 37.00 15.08
CA ARG A 324 3.40 36.95 16.53
C ARG A 324 1.90 36.74 16.89
N SER A 325 1.38 35.52 16.76
CA SER A 325 0.18 35.09 17.49
C SER A 325 0.62 34.18 18.65
N ARG A 326 0.11 34.44 19.86
CA ARG A 326 0.38 33.62 21.06
C ARG A 326 -0.24 32.23 20.84
N GLY A 327 0.56 31.16 20.98
CA GLY A 327 0.07 29.79 20.83
C GLY A 327 -1.09 29.46 21.78
N LYS A 328 -1.89 28.46 21.41
CA LYS A 328 -2.97 27.90 22.22
C LYS A 328 -2.50 26.60 22.89
N LEU A 329 -2.87 26.43 24.16
CA LEU A 329 -2.70 25.19 24.89
C LEU A 329 -4.06 24.52 25.05
N VAL A 330 -4.14 23.27 24.60
CA VAL A 330 -5.32 22.41 24.72
C VAL A 330 -4.92 21.17 25.50
N VAL A 331 -5.60 20.90 26.60
CA VAL A 331 -5.35 19.71 27.44
C VAL A 331 -6.61 18.87 27.50
N LEU A 332 -6.50 17.63 27.03
CA LEU A 332 -7.52 16.60 27.17
C LEU A 332 -7.11 15.67 28.31
N LYS A 333 -7.80 15.79 29.45
CA LYS A 333 -7.60 14.93 30.62
C LYS A 333 -8.54 13.75 30.53
N LEU A 334 -7.99 12.55 30.33
CA LEU A 334 -8.76 11.31 30.33
C LEU A 334 -8.62 10.66 31.70
N ILE A 335 -9.73 10.58 32.43
CA ILE A 335 -9.77 10.11 33.81
C ILE A 335 -10.81 9.01 33.98
N ASN A 336 -10.64 8.21 35.04
CA ASN A 336 -11.60 7.20 35.50
C ASN A 336 -12.02 6.22 34.39
N GLY A 337 -11.05 5.66 33.65
CA GLY A 337 -11.34 4.87 32.47
C GLY A 337 -10.13 4.15 31.86
N THR A 338 -10.41 3.19 30.99
CA THR A 338 -9.45 2.54 30.09
C THR A 338 -10.08 2.40 28.70
N LEU A 339 -9.32 1.98 27.70
CA LEU A 339 -9.91 1.64 26.39
C LEU A 339 -11.01 0.57 26.49
N ARG A 340 -11.03 -0.27 27.54
CA ARG A 340 -12.06 -1.31 27.75
C ARG A 340 -13.32 -0.80 28.46
N THR A 341 -13.21 0.26 29.25
CA THR A 341 -14.33 0.79 30.06
C THR A 341 -14.82 2.16 29.61
N GLY A 342 -14.10 2.81 28.69
CA GLY A 342 -14.34 4.18 28.26
C GLY A 342 -13.75 5.20 29.24
N PHE A 343 -13.63 6.45 28.83
CA PHE A 343 -13.02 7.53 29.63
C PHE A 343 -14.01 8.65 29.93
N SER A 344 -13.88 9.26 31.11
CA SER A 344 -14.40 10.61 31.34
C SER A 344 -13.36 11.62 30.87
N VAL A 345 -13.77 12.59 30.07
CA VAL A 345 -12.85 13.57 29.46
C VAL A 345 -13.14 14.96 30.00
N ILE A 346 -12.07 15.66 30.40
CA ILE A 346 -12.10 17.10 30.71
C ILE A 346 -11.21 17.81 29.69
N LEU A 347 -11.81 18.69 28.89
CA LEU A 347 -11.11 19.59 27.99
C LEU A 347 -10.80 20.88 28.72
N GLN A 348 -9.55 21.34 28.66
CA GLN A 348 -9.14 22.67 29.11
C GLN A 348 -8.43 23.39 27.96
N MET A 349 -8.81 24.64 27.70
CA MET A 349 -8.22 25.48 26.65
C MET A 349 -7.74 26.79 27.25
N GLY A 350 -6.53 27.20 26.90
CA GLY A 350 -5.87 28.41 27.39
C GLY A 350 -4.93 29.02 26.36
N ALA A 351 -4.52 30.27 26.57
CA ALA A 351 -3.30 30.75 25.94
C ALA A 351 -2.09 30.22 26.74
N GLU A 352 -0.92 30.14 26.13
CA GLU A 352 0.28 29.70 26.84
C GLU A 352 0.53 30.53 28.11
N ASN A 353 0.86 29.85 29.21
CA ASN A 353 1.17 30.46 30.51
C ASN A 353 0.05 31.29 31.13
N THR A 354 -1.20 31.05 30.71
CA THR A 354 -2.39 31.65 31.31
C THR A 354 -3.32 30.56 31.85
N PRO A 355 -4.12 30.85 32.89
CA PRO A 355 -5.21 29.97 33.29
C PRO A 355 -6.11 29.63 32.10
N PRO A 356 -6.69 28.42 32.04
CA PRO A 356 -7.59 28.05 30.96
C PRO A 356 -8.79 29.01 30.91
N PHE A 357 -9.11 29.51 29.72
CA PHE A 357 -10.27 30.37 29.49
C PHE A 357 -11.55 29.56 29.25
N ALA A 358 -11.44 28.27 28.92
CA ALA A 358 -12.58 27.38 28.72
C ALA A 358 -12.30 25.98 29.29
N GLU A 359 -13.32 25.40 29.94
CA GLU A 359 -13.35 24.01 30.38
C GLU A 359 -14.64 23.34 29.88
N SER A 360 -14.56 22.11 29.41
CA SER A 360 -15.72 21.31 28.99
C SER A 360 -15.58 19.86 29.43
N ARG A 361 -16.70 19.17 29.61
CA ARG A 361 -16.75 17.78 30.09
C ARG A 361 -17.48 16.91 29.09
N GLY A 362 -16.99 15.69 28.92
CA GLY A 362 -17.55 14.72 28.00
C GLY A 362 -17.08 13.32 28.32
N LYS A 363 -17.35 12.39 27.40
CA LYS A 363 -16.99 10.98 27.56
C LYS A 363 -16.49 10.41 26.25
N LEU A 364 -15.53 9.51 26.34
CA LEU A 364 -15.18 8.61 25.24
C LEU A 364 -15.73 7.22 25.56
N PRO A 365 -16.41 6.56 24.63
CA PRO A 365 -16.95 5.22 24.88
C PRO A 365 -15.80 4.20 25.00
N PRO A 366 -16.07 2.99 25.53
CA PRO A 366 -15.16 1.86 25.39
C PRO A 366 -14.85 1.59 23.91
N ALA A 367 -13.59 1.28 23.62
CA ALA A 367 -13.12 0.84 22.30
C ALA A 367 -12.00 -0.23 22.46
N PRO A 368 -12.32 -1.41 23.04
CA PRO A 368 -11.34 -2.49 23.21
C PRO A 368 -10.75 -2.96 21.87
N GLU A 369 -11.48 -2.82 20.77
CA GLU A 369 -11.05 -3.16 19.40
C GLU A 369 -9.82 -2.37 18.95
N LEU A 370 -9.58 -1.18 19.50
CA LEU A 370 -8.38 -0.39 19.21
C LEU A 370 -7.12 -1.06 19.73
N ILE A 371 -7.22 -1.79 20.85
CA ILE A 371 -6.10 -2.56 21.39
C ILE A 371 -5.72 -3.65 20.39
N ASP A 372 -6.71 -4.39 19.90
CA ASP A 372 -6.47 -5.47 18.95
C ASP A 372 -5.93 -4.91 17.62
N ALA A 373 -6.53 -3.85 17.07
CA ALA A 373 -6.05 -3.24 15.84
C ALA A 373 -4.63 -2.69 15.97
N TYR A 374 -4.29 -2.11 17.13
CA TYR A 374 -2.92 -1.68 17.43
C TYR A 374 -1.95 -2.87 17.42
N GLN A 375 -2.29 -3.97 18.09
CA GLN A 375 -1.43 -5.16 18.12
C GLN A 375 -1.24 -5.75 16.72
N HIS A 376 -2.28 -5.78 15.89
CA HIS A 376 -2.17 -6.22 14.50
C HIS A 376 -1.23 -5.32 13.70
N TRP A 377 -1.40 -3.99 13.80
CA TRP A 377 -0.50 -3.04 13.13
C TRP A 377 0.94 -3.21 13.62
N LYS A 378 1.16 -3.30 14.94
CA LYS A 378 2.49 -3.49 15.53
C LYS A 378 3.19 -4.74 15.01
N MET A 379 2.50 -5.89 15.01
CA MET A 379 3.07 -7.14 14.49
C MET A 379 3.42 -7.04 13.01
N SER A 380 2.56 -6.42 12.20
CA SER A 380 2.84 -6.21 10.76
C SER A 380 3.99 -5.22 10.54
N TYR A 381 4.05 -4.15 11.34
CA TYR A 381 5.14 -3.18 11.33
C TYR A 381 6.47 -3.85 11.65
N GLU A 382 6.58 -4.55 12.78
CA GLU A 382 7.80 -5.27 13.18
C GLU A 382 8.25 -6.28 12.11
N ARG A 383 7.31 -7.03 11.50
CA ARG A 383 7.62 -7.94 10.39
C ARG A 383 8.12 -7.21 9.15
N SER A 384 7.58 -6.03 8.83
CA SER A 384 7.99 -5.23 7.68
C SER A 384 9.42 -4.68 7.81
N LEU A 385 9.93 -4.54 9.04
CA LEU A 385 11.27 -4.00 9.29
C LEU A 385 12.40 -5.03 9.05
N GLY A 386 12.09 -6.34 9.06
CA GLY A 386 13.11 -7.39 9.01
C GLY A 386 14.15 -7.28 10.14
N THR A 387 15.40 -7.65 9.88
CA THR A 387 16.55 -7.50 10.83
C THR A 387 17.10 -6.07 10.93
N VAL A 388 16.43 -5.04 10.38
CA VAL A 388 16.97 -3.67 10.21
C VAL A 388 16.59 -2.73 11.37
N THR A 389 16.30 -3.27 12.55
CA THR A 389 15.88 -2.48 13.72
C THR A 389 17.02 -2.29 14.72
N ARG A 390 16.95 -1.26 15.57
CA ARG A 390 17.89 -1.09 16.69
C ARG A 390 17.60 -2.11 17.84
N LEU A 391 17.33 -3.39 17.53
CA LEU A 391 17.05 -4.49 18.48
C LEU A 391 17.95 -5.70 18.19
N ASP A 392 18.40 -6.39 19.23
CA ASP A 392 18.92 -7.77 19.15
C ASP A 392 17.74 -8.76 19.18
N ILE A 393 17.37 -9.30 18.03
CA ILE A 393 16.39 -10.40 17.93
C ILE A 393 17.16 -11.68 17.56
N PRO A 394 17.03 -12.80 18.29
CA PRO A 394 17.63 -14.07 17.91
C PRO A 394 17.12 -14.52 16.54
N ASP A 395 18.04 -14.90 15.65
CA ASP A 395 17.74 -15.43 14.32
C ASP A 395 16.85 -16.69 14.40
N ALA A 396 15.53 -16.48 14.32
CA ALA A 396 14.56 -17.55 14.21
C ALA A 396 13.88 -17.49 12.84
N GLN A 397 14.40 -18.33 11.94
CA GLN A 397 13.75 -18.82 10.70
C GLN A 397 13.16 -17.76 9.76
N ILE A 398 14.02 -17.15 8.94
CA ILE A 398 13.59 -16.48 7.72
C ILE A 398 13.06 -17.55 6.75
N THR A 399 11.75 -17.54 6.50
CA THR A 399 11.14 -18.26 5.37
C THR A 399 10.92 -17.28 4.22
N ASN A 400 11.29 -17.69 3.01
CA ASN A 400 11.32 -16.89 1.78
C ASN A 400 9.95 -16.30 1.41
N ILE A 401 9.60 -15.15 1.99
CA ILE A 401 8.45 -14.33 1.60
C ILE A 401 8.99 -12.94 1.25
N SER A 402 8.63 -12.42 0.07
CA SER A 402 9.11 -11.13 -0.45
C SER A 402 8.72 -9.98 0.49
N GLY A 403 9.67 -9.10 0.86
CA GLY A 403 9.45 -7.94 1.73
C GLY A 403 8.30 -6.99 1.32
N GLN A 404 7.89 -7.00 0.05
CA GLN A 404 6.75 -6.22 -0.46
C GLN A 404 5.39 -6.69 0.10
N ALA A 405 5.22 -7.98 0.39
CA ALA A 405 3.97 -8.49 0.96
C ALA A 405 3.78 -8.00 2.41
N PHE A 406 4.85 -8.00 3.21
CA PHE A 406 4.82 -7.51 4.59
C PHE A 406 4.63 -5.98 4.68
N HIS A 407 5.15 -5.23 3.69
CA HIS A 407 4.94 -3.79 3.60
C HIS A 407 3.45 -3.47 3.37
N GLN A 408 2.82 -4.16 2.41
CA GLN A 408 1.40 -3.96 2.11
C GLN A 408 0.50 -4.34 3.30
N ASP A 409 0.75 -5.48 3.95
CA ASP A 409 0.02 -5.91 5.15
C ASP A 409 0.10 -4.86 6.27
N CYS A 410 1.27 -4.22 6.44
CA CYS A 410 1.46 -3.15 7.42
C CYS A 410 0.65 -1.89 7.05
N CYS A 411 0.68 -1.47 5.78
CA CYS A 411 -0.12 -0.34 5.31
C CYS A 411 -1.63 -0.56 5.50
N GLU A 412 -2.13 -1.78 5.23
CA GLU A 412 -3.55 -2.11 5.44
C GLU A 412 -3.92 -2.10 6.93
N ALA A 413 -3.08 -2.66 7.79
CA ALA A 413 -3.27 -2.63 9.23
C ALA A 413 -3.23 -1.19 9.79
N ALA A 414 -2.33 -0.35 9.27
CA ALA A 414 -2.24 1.07 9.59
C ALA A 414 -3.54 1.80 9.21
N ASN A 415 -4.01 1.63 7.97
CA ASN A 415 -5.24 2.25 7.49
C ASN A 415 -6.48 1.80 8.31
N ARG A 416 -6.51 0.55 8.73
CA ARG A 416 -7.56 0.04 9.64
C ARG A 416 -7.51 0.72 11.00
N LEU A 417 -6.32 0.80 11.61
CA LEU A 417 -6.14 1.43 12.93
C LEU A 417 -6.52 2.91 12.89
N GLN A 418 -6.04 3.66 11.89
CA GLN A 418 -6.37 5.07 11.70
C GLN A 418 -7.88 5.30 11.58
N ARG A 419 -8.59 4.48 10.78
CA ARG A 419 -10.05 4.59 10.66
C ARG A 419 -10.77 4.34 11.98
N GLN A 420 -10.33 3.35 12.75
CA GLN A 420 -10.95 3.04 14.04
C GLN A 420 -10.68 4.15 15.07
N ILE A 421 -9.46 4.70 15.13
CA ILE A 421 -9.13 5.84 16.00
C ILE A 421 -10.04 7.03 15.67
N ASN A 422 -10.18 7.36 14.39
CA ASN A 422 -11.04 8.45 13.95
C ASN A 422 -12.53 8.18 14.22
N ALA A 423 -13.00 6.95 14.03
CA ALA A 423 -14.38 6.59 14.38
C ALA A 423 -14.64 6.75 15.89
N TRP A 424 -13.67 6.39 16.73
CA TRP A 424 -13.75 6.54 18.18
C TRP A 424 -13.72 8.01 18.63
N LEU A 425 -12.79 8.81 18.11
CA LEU A 425 -12.68 10.24 18.43
C LEU A 425 -13.78 11.10 17.78
N ASN A 426 -14.50 10.57 16.78
CA ASN A 426 -15.70 11.21 16.22
C ASN A 426 -17.02 10.63 16.76
N HIS A 427 -16.96 9.76 17.77
CA HIS A 427 -18.16 9.18 18.36
C HIS A 427 -19.07 10.27 18.96
N PRO A 428 -20.42 10.16 18.85
CA PRO A 428 -21.35 11.17 19.37
C PRO A 428 -21.16 11.51 20.86
N ALA A 429 -20.75 10.55 21.67
CA ALA A 429 -20.45 10.77 23.09
C ALA A 429 -19.30 11.80 23.34
N PHE A 430 -18.40 11.98 22.37
CA PHE A 430 -17.29 12.92 22.43
C PHE A 430 -17.64 14.30 21.85
N GLN A 431 -18.84 14.47 21.30
CA GLN A 431 -19.27 15.71 20.65
C GLN A 431 -19.17 16.93 21.57
N SER A 432 -19.46 16.78 22.86
CA SER A 432 -19.37 17.88 23.86
C SER A 432 -17.96 18.38 24.11
N ILE A 433 -16.93 17.60 23.73
CA ILE A 433 -15.52 18.01 23.75
C ILE A 433 -15.11 18.54 22.38
N ARG A 434 -15.56 17.87 21.32
CA ARG A 434 -15.18 18.18 19.94
C ARG A 434 -15.71 19.53 19.47
N GLU A 435 -16.96 19.87 19.76
CA GLU A 435 -17.56 21.15 19.34
C GLU A 435 -16.84 22.37 19.91
N PRO A 436 -16.52 22.44 21.23
CA PRO A 436 -15.72 23.54 21.76
C PRO A 436 -14.36 23.71 21.11
N LEU A 437 -13.68 22.61 20.73
CA LEU A 437 -12.39 22.68 20.01
C LEU A 437 -12.55 23.41 18.68
N PHE A 438 -13.61 23.09 17.92
CA PHE A 438 -13.87 23.74 16.63
C PHE A 438 -14.37 25.18 16.72
N GLN A 439 -14.91 25.59 17.87
CA GLN A 439 -15.40 26.95 18.07
C GLN A 439 -14.32 27.93 18.54
N HIS A 440 -13.31 27.45 19.29
CA HIS A 440 -12.37 28.32 20.00
C HIS A 440 -10.95 28.34 19.43
N LEU A 441 -10.68 27.52 18.42
CA LEU A 441 -9.37 27.39 17.77
C LEU A 441 -9.44 27.90 16.33
N ASP A 442 -8.38 28.58 15.89
CA ASP A 442 -8.22 29.01 14.49
C ASP A 442 -7.18 28.13 13.77
N ARG A 443 -7.36 27.94 12.46
CA ARG A 443 -6.47 27.09 11.64
C ARG A 443 -5.05 27.62 11.52
N THR A 444 -4.85 28.92 11.74
CA THR A 444 -3.56 29.62 11.64
C THR A 444 -2.78 29.64 12.95
N GLU A 445 -3.40 29.26 14.07
CA GLU A 445 -2.78 29.29 15.39
C GLU A 445 -1.84 28.10 15.63
N LEU A 446 -0.73 28.34 16.32
CA LEU A 446 0.10 27.27 16.87
C LEU A 446 -0.65 26.62 18.04
N ILE A 447 -0.98 25.34 17.92
CA ILE A 447 -1.79 24.62 18.93
C ILE A 447 -0.96 23.49 19.54
N ARG A 448 -0.83 23.50 20.86
CA ARG A 448 -0.27 22.36 21.62
C ARG A 448 -1.41 21.55 22.19
N LEU A 449 -1.56 20.32 21.70
CA LEU A 449 -2.58 19.39 22.17
C LEU A 449 -1.94 18.35 23.08
N ILE A 450 -2.30 18.35 24.36
CA ILE A 450 -1.79 17.41 25.36
C ILE A 450 -2.87 16.40 25.71
N PHE A 451 -2.59 15.12 25.50
CA PHE A 451 -3.37 14.01 26.06
C PHE A 451 -2.78 13.62 27.42
N GLN A 452 -3.49 13.94 28.48
CA GLN A 452 -3.12 13.60 29.85
C GLN A 452 -3.84 12.30 30.25
N THR A 453 -3.08 11.22 30.40
CA THR A 453 -3.59 9.87 30.71
C THR A 453 -2.48 9.00 31.28
N ASP A 454 -2.83 8.10 32.21
CA ASP A 454 -1.94 7.03 32.69
C ASP A 454 -2.20 5.68 32.00
N ASP A 455 -3.24 5.61 31.15
CA ASP A 455 -3.57 4.40 30.40
C ASP A 455 -2.53 4.11 29.32
N ARG A 456 -1.79 3.02 29.50
CA ARG A 456 -0.67 2.64 28.62
C ARG A 456 -1.10 2.23 27.23
N ASP A 457 -2.27 1.60 27.10
CA ASP A 457 -2.76 1.19 25.80
C ASP A 457 -3.15 2.42 24.96
N LEU A 458 -3.73 3.45 25.58
CA LEU A 458 -4.00 4.74 24.93
C LEU A 458 -2.71 5.49 24.58
N GLN A 459 -1.71 5.52 25.47
CA GLN A 459 -0.40 6.14 25.19
C GLN A 459 0.32 5.49 24.00
N ARG A 460 0.03 4.23 23.68
CA ARG A 460 0.58 3.51 22.52
C ARG A 460 -0.06 3.92 21.20
N LEU A 461 -1.35 4.26 21.20
CA LEU A 461 -2.08 4.59 19.98
C LEU A 461 -1.49 5.81 19.25
N PRO A 462 -1.34 5.78 17.92
CA PRO A 462 -0.83 6.90 17.12
C PRO A 462 -1.89 8.02 16.97
N LEU A 463 -2.26 8.67 18.07
CA LEU A 463 -3.35 9.67 18.13
C LEU A 463 -3.15 10.89 17.22
N GLN A 464 -1.94 11.11 16.68
CA GLN A 464 -1.66 12.14 15.69
C GLN A 464 -2.36 11.91 14.34
N VAL A 465 -2.92 10.71 14.10
CA VAL A 465 -3.73 10.42 12.90
C VAL A 465 -5.19 10.89 13.02
N TRP A 466 -5.52 11.57 14.12
CA TRP A 466 -6.82 12.17 14.31
C TRP A 466 -7.06 13.29 13.28
N ASP A 467 -8.21 13.27 12.60
CA ASP A 467 -8.64 14.26 11.61
C ASP A 467 -8.63 15.72 12.11
N PHE A 468 -8.56 15.94 13.43
CA PHE A 468 -8.27 17.24 14.02
C PHE A 468 -7.00 17.88 13.44
N PHE A 469 -5.92 17.12 13.24
CA PHE A 469 -4.66 17.65 12.73
C PHE A 469 -4.74 18.06 11.25
N ASP A 470 -5.66 17.47 10.48
CA ASP A 470 -5.96 17.90 9.10
C ASP A 470 -6.65 19.27 9.08
N HIS A 471 -7.47 19.55 10.10
CA HIS A 471 -8.16 20.84 10.26
C HIS A 471 -7.24 21.92 10.84
N TYR A 472 -6.29 21.53 11.70
CA TYR A 472 -5.35 22.41 12.39
C TYR A 472 -3.90 22.00 12.05
N PRO A 473 -3.38 22.40 10.87
CA PRO A 473 -2.05 21.98 10.39
C PRO A 473 -0.89 22.51 11.23
N HIS A 474 -1.17 23.44 12.14
CA HIS A 474 -0.21 24.00 13.07
C HIS A 474 -0.29 23.39 14.48
N ALA A 475 -1.13 22.37 14.66
CA ALA A 475 -1.23 21.62 15.90
C ALA A 475 -0.18 20.50 15.98
N GLU A 476 0.29 20.19 17.18
CA GLU A 476 1.11 18.99 17.42
C GLU A 476 0.76 18.35 18.78
N LEU A 477 0.88 17.02 18.82
CA LEU A 477 0.45 16.18 19.94
C LEU A 477 1.57 15.99 20.95
N ALA A 478 1.22 15.99 22.24
CA ALA A 478 2.05 15.45 23.30
C ALA A 478 1.25 14.58 24.27
N LEU A 479 1.93 13.64 24.91
CA LEU A 479 1.44 12.86 26.03
C LEU A 479 1.88 13.48 27.35
N SER A 480 1.12 13.25 28.42
CA SER A 480 1.47 13.66 29.77
C SER A 480 0.99 12.65 30.79
N ALA A 481 1.77 12.51 31.87
CA ALA A 481 1.35 11.80 33.07
C ALA A 481 0.22 12.57 33.77
N SER A 482 -0.65 11.86 34.50
CA SER A 482 -1.72 12.54 35.24
C SER A 482 -1.20 13.32 36.45
N VAL A 483 -0.07 12.88 37.02
CA VAL A 483 0.58 13.50 38.18
C VAL A 483 1.89 14.13 37.73
N TYR A 484 2.02 15.43 37.99
CA TYR A 484 3.20 16.20 37.66
C TYR A 484 3.35 17.38 38.62
N GLN A 485 4.57 17.89 38.73
CA GLN A 485 4.90 19.08 39.51
C GLN A 485 5.81 20.00 38.70
N GLN A 486 5.70 21.30 38.96
CA GLN A 486 6.64 22.27 38.41
C GLN A 486 8.03 22.04 39.03
N VAL A 487 9.06 22.14 38.21
CA VAL A 487 10.44 22.00 38.67
C VAL A 487 10.92 23.37 39.15
N SER A 488 11.09 23.52 40.46
CA SER A 488 11.76 24.69 41.06
C SER A 488 13.25 24.66 40.74
N GLY A 489 13.64 25.21 39.59
CA GLY A 489 15.03 25.30 39.12
C GLY A 489 15.52 26.74 39.04
N VAL A 490 16.84 26.92 39.09
CA VAL A 490 17.48 28.23 38.87
C VAL A 490 17.15 28.69 37.45
N SER A 491 16.44 29.81 37.32
CA SER A 491 16.26 30.51 36.05
C SER A 491 17.61 31.10 35.63
N SER A 492 18.50 30.26 35.10
CA SER A 492 19.74 30.72 34.50
C SER A 492 19.44 31.16 33.07
N SER A 493 19.74 32.43 32.78
CA SER A 493 19.87 32.92 31.41
C SER A 493 20.82 31.99 30.66
N ILE A 494 20.32 31.24 29.67
CA ILE A 494 21.10 30.27 28.91
C ILE A 494 22.09 31.06 28.02
N SER A 495 23.36 31.11 28.40
CA SER A 495 24.41 31.77 27.61
C SER A 495 24.96 30.89 26.49
N SER A 496 24.87 29.57 26.63
CA SER A 496 25.29 28.56 25.64
C SER A 496 24.55 27.25 25.86
N LEU A 497 24.01 26.62 24.81
CA LEU A 497 23.29 25.35 24.93
C LEU A 497 24.27 24.20 25.21
N LYS A 498 24.12 23.52 26.34
CA LYS A 498 24.92 22.34 26.70
C LYS A 498 24.17 21.04 26.48
N ILE A 499 24.80 20.11 25.77
CA ILE A 499 24.22 18.81 25.42
C ILE A 499 25.13 17.69 25.92
N LEU A 500 24.56 16.79 26.72
CA LEU A 500 25.20 15.51 27.05
C LEU A 500 24.67 14.46 26.09
N ALA A 501 25.53 13.96 25.19
CA ALA A 501 25.18 12.97 24.19
C ALA A 501 25.78 11.61 24.55
N ILE A 502 24.92 10.63 24.86
CA ILE A 502 25.27 9.27 25.20
C ILE A 502 25.09 8.41 23.95
N LEU A 503 26.18 7.85 23.46
CA LEU A 503 26.21 6.87 22.37
C LEU A 503 26.38 5.51 23.02
N GLY A 504 25.32 4.69 22.97
CA GLY A 504 25.27 3.37 23.59
C GLY A 504 26.03 2.31 22.79
N ASP A 505 25.58 1.06 22.90
CA ASP A 505 26.13 -0.01 22.08
C ASP A 505 25.92 0.25 20.58
N ARG A 506 26.93 -0.10 19.77
CA ARG A 506 27.00 0.16 18.32
C ARG A 506 26.60 -1.05 17.48
N THR A 507 26.23 -2.17 18.09
CA THR A 507 25.96 -3.43 17.38
C THR A 507 24.80 -3.25 16.40
N GLY A 508 25.07 -3.29 15.09
CA GLY A 508 24.04 -3.17 14.07
C GLY A 508 23.45 -1.75 13.87
N ILE A 509 24.02 -0.70 14.49
CA ILE A 509 23.53 0.69 14.38
C ILE A 509 24.64 1.71 14.06
N ASN A 510 24.35 2.73 13.24
CA ASN A 510 25.34 3.73 12.83
C ASN A 510 25.25 5.01 13.69
N LEU A 511 25.83 4.95 14.89
CA LEU A 511 25.89 6.11 15.79
C LEU A 511 26.80 7.25 15.30
N GLN A 512 27.64 7.00 14.28
CA GLN A 512 28.53 8.02 13.74
C GLN A 512 27.75 9.13 13.02
N THR A 513 26.65 8.77 12.35
CA THR A 513 25.76 9.73 11.70
C THR A 513 25.08 10.62 12.73
N ASP A 514 24.56 10.06 13.82
CA ASP A 514 23.94 10.81 14.92
C ASP A 514 24.93 11.83 15.51
N GLN A 515 26.19 11.42 15.73
CA GLN A 515 27.25 12.30 16.21
C GLN A 515 27.52 13.47 15.23
N GLN A 516 27.61 13.18 13.92
CA GLN A 516 27.84 14.19 12.89
C GLN A 516 26.68 15.19 12.80
N LEU A 517 25.43 14.71 12.87
CA LEU A 517 24.24 15.56 12.82
C LEU A 517 24.21 16.55 13.99
N LEU A 518 24.49 16.07 15.21
CA LEU A 518 24.57 16.92 16.40
C LEU A 518 25.63 18.01 16.27
N GLN A 519 26.83 17.67 15.77
CA GLN A 519 27.93 18.63 15.60
C GLN A 519 27.67 19.65 14.47
N GLN A 520 27.09 19.21 13.34
CA GLN A 520 26.90 20.05 12.16
C GLN A 520 25.70 21.00 12.28
N LEU A 521 24.60 20.54 12.89
CA LEU A 521 23.34 21.28 12.93
C LEU A 521 23.17 22.14 14.18
N LEU A 522 24.04 21.98 15.19
CA LEU A 522 24.09 22.80 16.39
C LEU A 522 25.51 23.36 16.64
N PRO A 523 26.05 24.20 15.73
CA PRO A 523 27.43 24.69 15.82
C PRO A 523 27.69 25.55 17.07
N ASP A 524 26.67 26.22 17.60
CA ASP A 524 26.77 27.10 18.77
C ASP A 524 26.53 26.35 20.10
N ALA A 525 26.26 25.04 20.05
CA ALA A 525 26.06 24.21 21.23
C ALA A 525 27.37 23.58 21.71
N THR A 526 27.58 23.53 23.02
CA THR A 526 28.65 22.73 23.64
C THR A 526 28.16 21.31 23.83
N ILE A 527 28.70 20.37 23.05
CA ILE A 527 28.28 18.97 23.06
C ILE A 527 29.38 18.11 23.66
N ARG A 528 29.04 17.33 24.69
CA ARG A 528 29.91 16.32 25.28
C ARG A 528 29.42 14.93 24.89
N PHE A 529 30.24 14.21 24.15
CA PHE A 529 29.96 12.84 23.76
C PHE A 529 30.52 11.85 24.79
N LEU A 530 29.68 10.90 25.18
CA LEU A 530 30.05 9.71 25.93
C LEU A 530 29.83 8.51 25.00
N ASP A 531 30.92 7.91 24.52
CA ASP A 531 30.90 6.76 23.62
C ASP A 531 31.10 5.48 24.42
N ALA A 532 30.07 4.63 24.47
CA ALA A 532 30.00 3.43 25.29
C ALA A 532 30.49 3.63 26.75
N PRO A 533 29.95 4.62 27.51
CA PRO A 533 30.45 4.93 28.85
C PRO A 533 30.15 3.83 29.86
N THR A 534 30.85 3.87 30.99
CA THR A 534 30.43 3.13 32.18
C THR A 534 29.35 3.88 32.96
N ARG A 535 28.55 3.17 33.78
CA ARG A 535 27.58 3.80 34.69
C ARG A 535 28.19 4.89 35.54
N GLN A 536 29.40 4.67 36.06
CA GLN A 536 30.07 5.64 36.92
C GLN A 536 30.42 6.91 36.14
N GLN A 537 30.96 6.78 34.93
CA GLN A 537 31.26 7.93 34.07
C GLN A 537 30.00 8.75 33.76
N LEU A 538 28.90 8.08 33.41
CA LEU A 538 27.62 8.74 33.14
C LEU A 538 27.08 9.46 34.38
N ASN A 539 27.08 8.78 35.53
CA ASN A 539 26.68 9.38 36.80
C ASN A 539 27.49 10.64 37.09
N ASP A 540 28.83 10.55 37.02
CA ASP A 540 29.71 11.66 37.32
C ASP A 540 29.46 12.85 36.37
N GLN A 541 29.19 12.59 35.09
CA GLN A 541 28.82 13.65 34.14
C GLN A 541 27.51 14.37 34.50
N LEU A 542 26.47 13.62 34.86
CA LEU A 542 25.18 14.18 35.28
C LEU A 542 25.27 15.00 36.58
N TRP A 543 26.28 14.76 37.42
CA TRP A 543 26.55 15.55 38.63
C TRP A 543 27.47 16.75 38.41
N SER A 544 28.43 16.63 37.48
CA SER A 544 29.55 17.56 37.36
C SER A 544 29.22 18.89 36.67
N GLU A 545 28.27 18.90 35.75
CA GLU A 545 27.96 20.06 34.91
C GLU A 545 26.45 20.28 34.80
N HIS A 546 26.08 21.52 34.48
CA HIS A 546 24.71 21.82 34.05
C HIS A 546 24.53 21.34 32.60
N TRP A 547 23.41 20.70 32.32
CA TRP A 547 23.03 20.21 30.99
C TRP A 547 21.67 20.77 30.62
N ASN A 548 21.47 21.18 29.36
CA ASN A 548 20.17 21.62 28.87
C ASN A 548 19.42 20.50 28.16
N ILE A 549 20.16 19.71 27.38
CA ILE A 549 19.63 18.58 26.61
C ILE A 549 20.41 17.31 26.98
N LEU A 550 19.68 16.22 27.21
CA LEU A 550 20.22 14.88 27.30
C LEU A 550 19.85 14.13 26.02
N TYR A 551 20.83 13.66 25.26
CA TYR A 551 20.63 12.87 24.06
C TYR A 551 21.09 11.43 24.29
N PHE A 552 20.28 10.44 23.92
CA PHE A 552 20.65 9.04 23.94
C PHE A 552 20.34 8.39 22.58
N ALA A 553 21.31 7.69 22.03
CA ALA A 553 21.14 6.81 20.88
C ALA A 553 21.82 5.46 21.15
N GLY A 554 21.06 4.37 21.03
CA GLY A 554 21.51 3.04 21.35
C GLY A 554 20.36 2.05 21.46
N HIS A 555 20.68 0.82 21.83
CA HIS A 555 19.69 -0.21 22.12
C HIS A 555 18.97 0.08 23.44
N SER A 556 17.69 -0.24 23.48
CA SER A 556 16.89 -0.22 24.69
C SER A 556 15.94 -1.41 24.68
N SER A 557 15.79 -2.08 25.81
CA SER A 557 14.96 -3.26 25.96
C SER A 557 13.99 -3.08 27.14
N THR A 558 12.81 -3.67 27.04
CA THR A 558 11.89 -3.82 28.17
C THR A 558 11.96 -5.26 28.64
N SER A 559 12.31 -5.50 29.91
CA SER A 559 12.15 -6.84 30.50
C SER A 559 10.69 -7.07 30.92
N ASP A 560 10.28 -8.34 31.00
CA ASP A 560 8.96 -8.78 31.50
C ASP A 560 8.58 -8.19 32.88
N THR A 561 9.56 -7.67 33.63
CA THR A 561 9.44 -7.06 34.95
C THR A 561 9.18 -5.54 34.96
N MET A 562 8.71 -4.95 33.86
CA MET A 562 8.23 -3.55 33.78
C MET A 562 9.26 -2.43 33.99
N HIS A 563 10.55 -2.69 33.75
CA HIS A 563 11.58 -1.66 33.77
C HIS A 563 12.28 -1.57 32.42
N SER A 564 12.17 -0.41 31.77
CA SER A 564 12.92 -0.11 30.54
C SER A 564 14.39 0.10 30.87
N LYS A 565 15.24 -0.61 30.12
CA LYS A 565 16.69 -0.51 30.21
C LYS A 565 17.25 0.15 28.96
N ILE A 566 18.28 0.95 29.15
CA ILE A 566 19.13 1.49 28.09
C ILE A 566 20.49 0.78 28.11
N GLN A 567 20.94 0.33 26.96
CA GLN A 567 22.26 -0.29 26.81
C GLN A 567 23.27 0.81 26.53
N ILE A 568 23.99 1.22 27.58
CA ILE A 568 24.96 2.32 27.50
C ILE A 568 26.31 1.87 26.99
N SER A 569 26.61 0.57 27.03
CA SER A 569 27.79 -0.06 26.42
C SER A 569 27.48 -1.53 26.10
N PRO A 570 28.31 -2.25 25.33
CA PRO A 570 28.08 -3.66 25.02
C PRO A 570 27.86 -4.54 26.26
N ASP A 571 28.55 -4.22 27.36
CA ASP A 571 28.56 -5.01 28.59
C ASP A 571 27.68 -4.42 29.72
N GLU A 572 27.05 -3.26 29.52
CA GLU A 572 26.35 -2.54 30.59
C GLU A 572 24.96 -2.01 30.15
N GLU A 573 23.93 -2.48 30.84
CA GLU A 573 22.55 -1.97 30.75
C GLU A 573 22.18 -1.22 32.03
N LEU A 574 21.40 -0.15 31.91
CA LEU A 574 20.92 0.65 33.04
C LEU A 574 19.45 0.98 32.94
N THR A 575 18.80 1.09 34.09
CA THR A 575 17.45 1.66 34.23
C THR A 575 17.51 3.15 34.60
N ILE A 576 16.46 3.91 34.28
CA ILE A 576 16.32 5.30 34.75
C ILE A 576 16.31 5.38 36.28
N ALA A 577 15.77 4.36 36.97
CA ALA A 577 15.76 4.28 38.42
C ALA A 577 17.17 4.28 39.03
N GLU A 578 18.15 3.66 38.35
CA GLU A 578 19.55 3.61 38.79
C GLU A 578 20.29 4.94 38.66
N LEU A 579 19.81 5.83 37.78
CA LEU A 579 20.32 7.19 37.58
C LEU A 579 19.44 8.27 38.23
N ARG A 580 18.42 7.86 39.00
CA ARG A 580 17.37 8.74 39.54
C ARG A 580 17.91 9.98 40.24
N HIS A 581 18.93 9.83 41.09
CA HIS A 581 19.48 10.96 41.85
C HIS A 581 20.30 11.90 40.97
N ALA A 582 21.11 11.35 40.07
CA ALA A 582 21.90 12.14 39.13
C ALA A 582 21.01 12.93 38.17
N LEU A 583 19.97 12.28 37.62
CA LEU A 583 18.99 12.93 36.76
C LEU A 583 18.17 14.00 37.48
N ARG A 584 17.73 13.75 38.73
CA ARG A 584 17.06 14.78 39.55
C ARG A 584 17.95 16.00 39.77
N ASN A 585 19.23 15.79 40.04
CA ASN A 585 20.19 16.88 40.15
C ASN A 585 20.34 17.62 38.81
N ALA A 586 20.53 16.91 37.70
CA ALA A 586 20.63 17.52 36.37
C ALA A 586 19.37 18.34 36.01
N ILE A 587 18.17 17.84 36.31
CA ILE A 587 16.89 18.54 36.14
C ILE A 587 16.85 19.82 36.98
N ALA A 588 17.23 19.75 38.25
CA ALA A 588 17.30 20.92 39.12
C ALA A 588 18.34 21.96 38.64
N GLN A 589 19.40 21.52 37.96
CA GLN A 589 20.44 22.35 37.38
C GLN A 589 20.15 22.87 35.97
N GLY A 590 19.00 22.53 35.37
CA GLY A 590 18.55 23.12 34.10
C GLY A 590 18.37 22.14 32.94
N LEU A 591 18.37 20.82 33.17
CA LEU A 591 18.01 19.84 32.15
C LEU A 591 16.52 19.98 31.80
N LYS A 592 16.24 20.43 30.57
CA LYS A 592 14.88 20.75 30.10
C LYS A 592 14.34 19.75 29.09
N LEU A 593 15.21 19.14 28.28
CA LEU A 593 14.82 18.22 27.23
C LEU A 593 15.65 16.94 27.30
N ALA A 594 15.01 15.78 27.17
CA ALA A 594 15.71 14.56 26.82
C ALA A 594 15.19 13.96 25.51
N ILE A 595 16.10 13.47 24.67
CA ILE A 595 15.79 12.87 23.38
C ILE A 595 16.34 11.45 23.39
N PHE A 596 15.45 10.47 23.36
CA PHE A 596 15.78 9.05 23.31
C PHE A 596 15.45 8.50 21.93
N ASN A 597 16.48 8.32 21.13
CA ASN A 597 16.39 7.73 19.80
C ASN A 597 16.62 6.22 19.90
N SER A 598 15.72 5.50 20.56
CA SER A 598 15.85 4.06 20.86
C SER A 598 14.51 3.33 20.74
N CYS A 599 14.50 2.00 20.91
CA CYS A 599 13.36 1.13 20.58
C CYS A 599 12.22 1.07 21.62
N ASP A 600 12.46 1.42 22.89
CA ASP A 600 11.44 1.42 23.96
C ASP A 600 11.31 2.81 24.59
N GLY A 601 10.60 3.69 23.89
CA GLY A 601 10.50 5.08 24.30
C GLY A 601 9.46 5.36 25.38
N LEU A 602 8.28 4.71 25.34
CA LEU A 602 7.16 5.05 26.22
C LEU A 602 7.39 4.63 27.68
N GLY A 603 8.09 3.51 27.91
CA GLY A 603 8.49 3.10 29.25
C GLY A 603 9.52 4.08 29.85
N LEU A 604 10.56 4.43 29.09
CA LEU A 604 11.55 5.44 29.47
C LEU A 604 10.93 6.81 29.74
N ALA A 605 10.02 7.26 28.87
CA ALA A 605 9.32 8.53 29.02
C ALA A 605 8.56 8.62 30.34
N ALA A 606 7.88 7.54 30.75
CA ALA A 606 7.18 7.52 32.03
C ALA A 606 8.13 7.55 33.22
N SER A 607 9.23 6.77 33.20
CA SER A 607 10.21 6.81 34.29
C SER A 607 10.89 8.18 34.42
N LEU A 608 11.11 8.87 33.31
CA LEU A 608 11.65 10.24 33.32
C LEU A 608 10.58 11.28 33.72
N ALA A 609 9.32 11.07 33.37
CA ALA A 609 8.21 11.92 33.80
C ALA A 609 7.99 11.87 35.31
N GLU A 610 8.22 10.74 35.97
CA GLU A 610 8.25 10.63 37.44
C GLU A 610 9.32 11.51 38.11
N LEU A 611 10.34 11.94 37.35
CA LEU A 611 11.36 12.88 37.79
C LEU A 611 10.98 14.34 37.49
N ASN A 612 9.77 14.57 36.96
CA ASN A 612 9.25 15.85 36.49
C ASN A 612 10.11 16.50 35.38
N LEU A 613 10.83 15.69 34.59
CA LEU A 613 11.60 16.20 33.45
C LEU A 613 10.66 16.99 32.51
N PRO A 614 10.99 18.24 32.12
CA PRO A 614 10.03 19.11 31.44
C PRO A 614 9.54 18.58 30.09
N GLN A 615 10.46 18.11 29.24
CA GLN A 615 10.15 17.56 27.92
C GLN A 615 10.98 16.32 27.63
N ILE A 616 10.34 15.39 26.91
CA ILE A 616 10.96 14.15 26.46
C ILE A 616 10.50 13.90 25.03
N ILE A 617 11.43 13.55 24.16
CA ILE A 617 11.13 13.02 22.83
C ILE A 617 11.57 11.56 22.81
N VAL A 618 10.65 10.67 22.46
CA VAL A 618 10.91 9.23 22.40
C VAL A 618 10.24 8.62 21.17
N MET A 619 10.62 7.40 20.82
CA MET A 619 9.95 6.61 19.78
C MET A 619 8.97 5.62 20.42
N ARG A 620 7.73 5.57 19.93
CA ARG A 620 6.67 4.71 20.49
C ARG A 620 6.98 3.23 20.37
N GLU A 621 7.60 2.86 19.26
CA GLU A 621 7.90 1.49 18.85
C GLU A 621 9.31 1.43 18.26
N PRO A 622 9.88 0.22 18.04
CA PRO A 622 11.21 0.06 17.47
C PRO A 622 11.41 0.88 16.20
N VAL A 623 12.46 1.70 16.19
CA VAL A 623 12.76 2.63 15.10
C VAL A 623 13.97 2.13 14.27
N PRO A 624 13.86 2.08 12.94
CA PRO A 624 15.00 1.83 12.06
C PRO A 624 16.00 2.98 12.07
N ASP A 625 17.29 2.68 11.91
CA ASP A 625 18.37 3.66 11.93
C ASP A 625 18.16 4.84 10.94
N PRO A 626 17.74 4.61 9.68
CA PRO A 626 17.50 5.69 8.73
C PRO A 626 16.34 6.61 9.15
N VAL A 627 15.30 6.07 9.79
CA VAL A 627 14.14 6.83 10.27
C VAL A 627 14.54 7.69 11.46
N ALA A 628 15.24 7.08 12.43
CA ALA A 628 15.80 7.73 13.60
C ALA A 628 16.72 8.91 13.24
N GLN A 629 17.62 8.72 12.27
CA GLN A 629 18.54 9.75 11.80
C GLN A 629 17.85 10.85 10.98
N ALA A 630 16.88 10.48 10.13
CA ALA A 630 16.11 11.46 9.37
C ALA A 630 15.29 12.36 10.29
N PHE A 631 14.62 11.78 11.30
CA PHE A 631 13.92 12.53 12.33
C PHE A 631 14.87 13.49 13.06
N LEU A 632 16.00 12.98 13.55
CA LEU A 632 16.98 13.79 14.27
C LEU A 632 17.48 14.96 13.41
N ARG A 633 17.87 14.71 12.15
CA ARG A 633 18.34 15.74 11.22
C ARG A 633 17.30 16.84 11.05
N ASP A 634 16.08 16.47 10.70
CA ASP A 634 15.04 17.43 10.36
C ASP A 634 14.54 18.18 11.60
N PHE A 635 14.52 17.52 12.76
CA PHE A 635 14.25 18.15 14.05
C PHE A 635 15.31 19.17 14.41
N LEU A 636 16.60 18.79 14.40
CA LEU A 636 17.71 19.70 14.73
C LEU A 636 17.79 20.88 13.77
N LEU A 637 17.51 20.66 12.48
CA LEU A 637 17.49 21.71 11.47
C LEU A 637 16.36 22.73 11.71
N ALA A 638 15.16 22.27 12.06
CA ALA A 638 14.06 23.16 12.42
C ALA A 638 14.37 23.87 13.74
N PHE A 639 14.72 23.10 14.77
CA PHE A 639 14.99 23.60 16.11
C PHE A 639 16.10 24.66 16.11
N SER A 640 17.21 24.44 15.43
CA SER A 640 18.33 25.41 15.31
C SER A 640 17.95 26.74 14.64
N ARG A 641 16.84 26.79 13.89
CA ARG A 641 16.33 28.03 13.25
C ARG A 641 15.46 28.87 14.18
N GLY A 642 15.24 28.42 15.42
CA GLY A 642 14.43 29.13 16.42
C GLY A 642 12.94 28.83 16.36
N THR A 643 12.53 27.73 15.73
CA THR A 643 11.16 27.23 15.85
C THR A 643 10.90 26.63 17.24
N THR A 644 9.64 26.62 17.66
CA THR A 644 9.26 25.99 18.95
C THR A 644 9.50 24.48 18.91
N LEU A 645 9.68 23.84 20.07
CA LEU A 645 9.85 22.37 20.16
C LEU A 645 8.76 21.62 19.37
N TYR A 646 7.50 21.96 19.62
CA TYR A 646 6.34 21.30 18.98
C TYR A 646 6.34 21.49 17.47
N SER A 647 6.64 22.70 16.97
CA SER A 647 6.73 22.93 15.52
C SER A 647 7.88 22.16 14.89
N SER A 648 9.01 22.08 15.59
CA SER A 648 10.21 21.37 15.12
C SER A 648 9.97 19.87 15.05
N VAL A 649 9.32 19.29 16.07
CA VAL A 649 8.94 17.87 16.08
C VAL A 649 7.90 17.59 15.01
N ARG A 650 6.89 18.46 14.84
CA ARG A 650 5.89 18.32 13.77
C ARG A 650 6.53 18.27 12.40
N GLU A 651 7.34 19.28 12.07
CA GLU A 651 8.02 19.37 10.78
C GLU A 651 8.90 18.14 10.52
N ALA A 652 9.65 17.69 11.53
CA ALA A 652 10.48 16.50 11.42
C ALA A 652 9.66 15.23 11.21
N ARG A 653 8.56 15.06 11.97
CA ARG A 653 7.65 13.93 11.90
C ARG A 653 6.94 13.85 10.55
N GLU A 654 6.41 14.97 10.05
CA GLU A 654 5.74 15.04 8.75
C GLU A 654 6.70 14.71 7.59
N LYS A 655 7.96 15.14 7.68
CA LYS A 655 8.98 14.80 6.68
C LYS A 655 9.33 13.31 6.64
N LEU A 656 9.08 12.54 7.71
CA LEU A 656 9.24 11.09 7.69
C LEU A 656 8.30 10.40 6.70
N GLN A 657 7.23 11.06 6.24
CA GLN A 657 6.38 10.55 5.18
C GLN A 657 7.17 10.17 3.92
N GLY A 658 8.26 10.89 3.61
CA GLY A 658 9.13 10.56 2.48
C GLY A 658 9.90 9.23 2.63
N LEU A 659 9.82 8.59 3.78
CA LEU A 659 10.41 7.27 4.05
C LEU A 659 9.35 6.17 4.19
N GLU A 660 8.05 6.48 4.13
CA GLU A 660 6.97 5.51 4.38
C GLU A 660 6.81 4.46 3.27
N ASP A 661 7.33 4.73 2.08
CA ASP A 661 7.48 3.73 1.00
C ASP A 661 8.37 2.54 1.41
N ARG A 662 9.27 2.75 2.38
CA ARG A 662 10.19 1.72 2.90
C ARG A 662 9.91 1.34 4.34
N PHE A 663 9.47 2.30 5.14
CA PHE A 663 9.21 2.15 6.58
C PHE A 663 7.79 2.64 6.87
N PRO A 664 6.77 1.79 6.66
CA PRO A 664 5.38 2.20 6.77
C PRO A 664 5.10 2.75 8.17
N SER A 665 4.29 3.81 8.24
CA SER A 665 3.95 4.49 9.50
C SER A 665 5.15 5.09 10.25
N ALA A 666 6.27 5.41 9.58
CA ALA A 666 7.42 6.05 10.22
C ALA A 666 7.06 7.35 10.96
N ALA A 667 6.09 8.13 10.44
CA ALA A 667 5.60 9.34 11.10
C ALA A 667 4.82 9.07 12.40
N TRP A 668 4.52 7.80 12.71
CA TRP A 668 3.78 7.43 13.92
C TRP A 668 4.66 7.28 15.16
N LEU A 669 5.96 7.09 14.94
CA LEU A 669 6.91 6.70 15.99
C LEU A 669 7.29 7.86 16.92
N PRO A 670 7.70 9.05 16.44
CA PRO A 670 8.17 10.10 17.32
C PRO A 670 7.00 10.68 18.14
N VAL A 671 7.18 10.79 19.44
CA VAL A 671 6.18 11.37 20.35
C VAL A 671 6.82 12.25 21.41
N ILE A 672 6.15 13.36 21.72
CA ILE A 672 6.52 14.25 22.81
C ILE A 672 5.84 13.77 24.09
N TYR A 673 6.60 13.66 25.17
CA TYR A 673 6.08 13.57 26.52
C TYR A 673 6.38 14.88 27.24
N GLN A 674 5.36 15.56 27.73
CA GLN A 674 5.44 16.91 28.27
C GLN A 674 4.98 16.92 29.72
N ASN A 675 5.74 17.58 30.60
CA ASN A 675 5.24 18.03 31.90
C ASN A 675 4.38 19.28 31.69
N PRO A 676 3.05 19.25 31.93
CA PRO A 676 2.16 20.37 31.61
C PRO A 676 2.41 21.63 32.47
N ALA A 677 3.14 21.52 33.57
CA ALA A 677 3.54 22.66 34.40
C ALA A 677 4.74 23.45 33.84
N GLU A 678 5.40 22.95 32.80
CA GLU A 678 6.62 23.54 32.25
C GLU A 678 6.42 24.11 30.84
N ILE A 679 7.19 25.15 30.53
CA ILE A 679 7.19 25.78 29.19
C ILE A 679 8.11 24.97 28.26
N PRO A 680 7.66 24.65 27.03
CA PRO A 680 8.49 24.04 25.99
C PRO A 680 9.78 24.82 25.74
N LEU A 681 10.90 24.12 25.59
CA LEU A 681 12.18 24.73 25.26
C LEU A 681 12.09 25.36 23.85
N SER A 682 12.60 26.57 23.69
CA SER A 682 12.76 27.24 22.40
C SER A 682 14.24 27.56 22.18
N TYR A 683 14.75 27.30 20.99
CA TYR A 683 16.12 27.62 20.59
C TYR A 683 16.18 29.07 20.10
N ASP A 684 15.99 30.06 20.97
CA ASP A 684 16.16 31.47 20.58
C ASP A 684 17.37 32.07 21.30
N PHE A 685 18.47 32.22 20.54
CA PHE A 685 19.67 32.94 20.96
C PHE A 685 19.68 34.41 20.49
N ARG A 686 18.54 34.97 20.08
CA ARG A 686 18.42 36.42 20.00
C ARG A 686 17.87 36.93 21.31
N GLY A 687 18.80 37.20 22.22
CA GLY A 687 18.53 38.13 23.31
C GLY A 687 17.87 39.38 22.74
N TYR A 688 16.65 39.63 23.22
CA TYR A 688 16.09 40.96 23.39
C TYR A 688 15.48 41.02 24.78
#